data_AF-A0A972EC69-F1
#
_entry.id   AF-A0A972EC69-F1
#
_cell.length_a   1.000
_cell.length_b   1.000
_cell.length_c   1.000
_cell.angle_alpha   90.00
_cell.angle_beta   90.00
_cell.angle_gamma   90.00
#
_symmetry.space_group_name_H-M   'P 1'
#
loop_
_entity.id
_entity.type
_entity.pdbx_description
1 polymer ?
#
loop_
_entity_poly.entity_id
_entity_poly.type
_entity_poly.pdbx_seq_one_letter_code
_entity_poly.pdbx_strand_id
1 'polypeptide(L)'
;MTRHLFILPALAILFATCLNAGAQQYDILQQLKEHPEYLDGTDHLCPTGPIAQTRAPRGYKPFYISHYGRHGARYAWQSDMYERLNDVFSAAAQQGNLTALGASFKERFDGLYPSVRYRVGDLSHKGWQQQQELASRMYDTFPKVFRKGAKVRSWTSTSTRCIMTMSAFCLGLKAKDPKLDIFENFGVSFLPAILPLDSKNPFREESFQTTPLRFSETWEQYIERTVDYRAILSRLFKDRDKALPAAEQWDFVSYLYFFAAGMRSLDTDLVFTDIFTPEERIALWKIDDFQFYAQAWPTHLGYRPIVKDFIAKADERIATGEKGADLRFGHDYTFLPLLMTLGVNGFDRDITDPDEIPVWCQLHEVPMGANLHFVFYRRPRSSRILFKVLLNGKEARLPLKTDIWPYYDWDAFKQQASLPEMGEYTTVRTAVPEVSGLCLNPGGDGLLATSDEKGVYHVSWTGETGEFYTEESMDCEGVTIDPATGDVYYVVEGKQELRRLRAPEYNEPELLTVISEAGFGTNSGLEAVTWLGDGTLLIGNQADPTLLIRYSLTEGILARTEITEGIKDISDLCYDPVRNALWIADSEQRTFHLCTLKGRVLATYPVPFIDNGEGLYVDRDHQCIWIGDDTTSMLYKFSFKNL
;
A
#
# COMPACT_ATOMS: atom_id res chain seq x y z
N MET A 1 38.82 -22.12 -49.33
CA MET A 1 38.72 -22.27 -47.86
C MET A 1 38.19 -20.96 -47.30
N THR A 2 36.87 -20.89 -47.11
CA THR A 2 36.18 -19.75 -46.50
C THR A 2 34.82 -20.30 -46.07
N ARG A 3 34.63 -20.52 -44.77
CA ARG A 3 33.35 -20.96 -44.19
C ARG A 3 32.71 -19.76 -43.51
N HIS A 4 31.49 -19.47 -43.94
CA HIS A 4 30.58 -18.46 -43.40
C HIS A 4 30.21 -18.79 -41.94
N LEU A 5 30.25 -17.78 -41.08
CA LEU A 5 29.80 -17.83 -39.69
C LEU A 5 28.35 -17.28 -39.65
N PHE A 6 27.40 -18.14 -39.33
CA PHE A 6 26.02 -17.72 -39.01
C PHE A 6 25.98 -17.23 -37.56
N ILE A 7 25.54 -15.98 -37.36
CA ILE A 7 25.18 -15.43 -36.05
C ILE A 7 23.64 -15.48 -35.97
N LEU A 8 23.12 -16.32 -35.07
CA LEU A 8 21.73 -16.32 -34.64
C LEU A 8 21.55 -15.20 -33.59
N PRO A 9 20.55 -14.31 -33.70
CA PRO A 9 20.17 -13.44 -32.61
C PRO A 9 19.26 -14.20 -31.64
N ALA A 10 19.63 -14.23 -30.36
CA ALA A 10 18.78 -14.72 -29.29
C ALA A 10 17.59 -13.76 -29.10
N LEU A 11 16.38 -14.23 -29.40
CA LEU A 11 15.13 -13.58 -29.06
C LEU A 11 15.02 -13.46 -27.53
N ALA A 12 15.02 -12.23 -27.01
CA ALA A 12 14.54 -11.93 -25.67
C ALA A 12 13.00 -11.91 -25.72
N ILE A 13 12.38 -12.96 -25.18
CA ILE A 13 10.94 -13.00 -24.96
C ILE A 13 10.68 -12.27 -23.63
N LEU A 14 10.26 -11.00 -23.72
CA LEU A 14 9.61 -10.27 -22.64
C LEU A 14 8.18 -10.80 -22.52
N PHE A 15 7.96 -11.79 -21.67
CA PHE A 15 6.61 -12.16 -21.25
C PHE A 15 6.13 -11.13 -20.23
N ALA A 16 5.22 -10.26 -20.67
CA ALA A 16 4.36 -9.49 -19.79
C ALA A 16 3.53 -10.47 -18.96
N THR A 17 3.75 -10.49 -17.65
CA THR A 17 2.99 -11.33 -16.71
C THR A 17 1.65 -10.66 -16.41
N CYS A 18 0.66 -10.90 -17.26
CA CYS A 18 -0.75 -10.87 -16.90
C CYS A 18 -1.21 -12.33 -16.76
N LEU A 19 -0.84 -13.00 -15.67
CA LEU A 19 -1.28 -14.36 -15.35
C LEU A 19 -1.77 -14.43 -13.89
N ASN A 20 -3.10 -14.58 -13.78
CA ASN A 20 -3.83 -15.49 -12.92
C ASN A 20 -3.80 -15.33 -11.39
N ALA A 21 -4.94 -14.92 -10.83
CA ALA A 21 -5.35 -15.30 -9.47
C ALA A 21 -5.31 -16.83 -9.26
N GLY A 22 -5.66 -17.61 -10.30
CA GLY A 22 -5.61 -19.08 -10.27
C GLY A 22 -4.20 -19.72 -10.29
N ALA A 23 -3.15 -19.03 -10.76
CA ALA A 23 -1.78 -19.54 -10.73
C ALA A 23 -1.10 -19.22 -9.40
N GLN A 24 -1.42 -18.05 -8.82
CA GLN A 24 -0.91 -17.64 -7.51
C GLN A 24 -1.52 -18.46 -6.36
N GLN A 25 -2.76 -18.95 -6.50
CA GLN A 25 -3.39 -19.84 -5.52
C GLN A 25 -2.79 -21.27 -5.52
N TYR A 26 -2.28 -21.75 -6.66
CA TYR A 26 -1.56 -23.04 -6.70
C TYR A 26 -0.18 -22.92 -6.04
N ASP A 27 0.44 -21.73 -6.14
CA ASP A 27 1.72 -21.41 -5.51
C ASP A 27 1.60 -21.33 -3.98
N ILE A 28 0.56 -20.69 -3.43
CA ILE A 28 0.43 -20.54 -1.96
C ILE A 28 0.27 -21.87 -1.23
N LEU A 29 -0.53 -22.82 -1.74
CA LEU A 29 -0.68 -24.12 -1.09
C LEU A 29 0.61 -24.96 -1.15
N GLN A 30 1.39 -24.82 -2.22
CA GLN A 30 2.70 -25.46 -2.31
C GLN A 30 3.68 -24.81 -1.34
N GLN A 31 3.70 -23.49 -1.25
CA GLN A 31 4.50 -22.74 -0.29
C GLN A 31 4.19 -23.16 1.15
N LEU A 32 2.91 -23.28 1.53
CA LEU A 32 2.51 -23.73 2.86
C LEU A 32 2.90 -25.18 3.16
N LYS A 33 3.03 -26.04 2.13
CA LYS A 33 3.56 -27.41 2.31
C LYS A 33 5.07 -27.40 2.53
N GLU A 34 5.79 -26.55 1.83
CA GLU A 34 7.26 -26.40 1.97
C GLU A 34 7.64 -25.66 3.25
N HIS A 35 6.78 -24.75 3.69
CA HIS A 35 6.92 -23.90 4.87
C HIS A 35 5.70 -24.05 5.79
N PRO A 36 5.50 -25.21 6.43
CA PRO A 36 4.36 -25.45 7.31
C PRO A 36 4.32 -24.51 8.52
N GLU A 37 5.41 -23.81 8.85
CA GLU A 37 5.47 -22.77 9.87
C GLU A 37 4.79 -21.44 9.46
N TYR A 38 4.41 -21.26 8.19
CA TYR A 38 3.65 -20.08 7.75
C TYR A 38 2.17 -20.16 8.14
N LEU A 39 1.67 -21.38 8.38
CA LEU A 39 0.34 -21.61 8.95
C LEU A 39 0.20 -21.16 10.40
N ASP A 40 1.27 -20.64 11.02
CA ASP A 40 1.20 -20.00 12.33
C ASP A 40 0.82 -18.50 12.23
N GLY A 41 0.61 -18.00 11.00
CA GLY A 41 0.19 -16.62 10.75
C GLY A 41 1.11 -15.61 11.41
N THR A 42 0.52 -14.69 12.20
CA THR A 42 1.30 -13.69 12.94
C THR A 42 2.14 -14.28 14.09
N ASP A 43 1.93 -15.52 14.53
CA ASP A 43 2.76 -16.18 15.54
C ASP A 43 4.00 -16.87 14.93
N HIS A 44 4.16 -16.84 13.59
CA HIS A 44 5.41 -17.20 12.91
C HIS A 44 6.59 -16.38 13.48
N LEU A 45 7.80 -16.95 13.54
CA LEU A 45 8.99 -16.26 14.02
C LEU A 45 9.78 -15.65 12.87
N CYS A 46 10.05 -14.35 12.93
CA CYS A 46 10.90 -13.67 11.96
C CYS A 46 12.28 -14.36 11.90
N PRO A 47 12.74 -14.79 10.71
CA PRO A 47 14.06 -15.39 10.55
C PRO A 47 15.15 -14.40 10.95
N THR A 48 16.15 -14.85 11.71
CA THR A 48 17.25 -14.02 12.22
C THR A 48 18.57 -14.24 11.50
N GLY A 49 18.67 -15.31 10.69
CA GLY A 49 19.85 -15.65 9.90
C GLY A 49 20.23 -14.62 8.83
N PRO A 50 21.43 -14.74 8.24
CA PRO A 50 21.91 -13.83 7.21
C PRO A 50 21.05 -13.92 5.94
N ILE A 51 20.79 -12.76 5.32
CA ILE A 51 20.03 -12.66 4.08
C ILE A 51 20.89 -11.92 3.05
N ALA A 52 21.08 -12.51 1.87
CA ALA A 52 21.82 -11.89 0.79
C ALA A 52 21.10 -10.63 0.29
N GLN A 53 21.87 -9.60 -0.05
CA GLN A 53 21.37 -8.29 -0.44
C GLN A 53 22.04 -7.84 -1.74
N THR A 54 21.29 -7.14 -2.58
CA THR A 54 21.85 -6.46 -3.75
C THR A 54 22.86 -5.41 -3.28
N ARG A 55 23.96 -5.28 -4.04
CA ARG A 55 25.04 -4.32 -3.75
C ARG A 55 24.62 -2.91 -4.15
N ALA A 56 25.06 -1.92 -3.36
CA ALA A 56 24.81 -0.51 -3.65
C ALA A 56 25.39 -0.09 -5.01
N PRO A 57 24.74 0.83 -5.74
CA PRO A 57 25.28 1.40 -6.97
C PRO A 57 26.67 1.98 -6.75
N ARG A 58 27.48 2.03 -7.81
CA ARG A 58 28.89 2.45 -7.73
C ARG A 58 29.01 3.83 -7.05
N GLY A 59 29.81 3.87 -5.98
CA GLY A 59 30.08 5.10 -5.21
C GLY A 59 29.11 5.39 -4.06
N TYR A 60 27.93 4.77 -4.05
CA TYR A 60 26.97 4.90 -2.95
C TYR A 60 27.38 4.05 -1.75
N LYS A 61 27.20 4.60 -0.54
CA LYS A 61 27.48 3.92 0.73
C LYS A 61 26.33 4.15 1.70
N PRO A 62 25.90 3.11 2.46
CA PRO A 62 24.85 3.27 3.45
C PRO A 62 25.35 4.16 4.60
N PHE A 63 24.46 5.00 5.13
CA PHE A 63 24.80 5.93 6.21
C PHE A 63 23.74 6.03 7.31
N TYR A 64 22.49 5.68 7.02
CA TYR A 64 21.36 5.81 7.94
C TYR A 64 20.35 4.69 7.73
N ILE A 65 19.69 4.27 8.81
CA ILE A 65 18.58 3.30 8.79
C ILE A 65 17.40 3.90 9.58
N SER A 66 16.24 4.02 8.95
CA SER A 66 14.98 4.23 9.66
C SER A 66 14.26 2.89 9.80
N HIS A 67 13.93 2.49 11.02
CA HIS A 67 13.36 1.19 11.37
C HIS A 67 11.99 1.35 12.02
N TYR A 68 11.09 0.43 11.69
CA TYR A 68 9.91 0.11 12.48
C TYR A 68 9.84 -1.40 12.70
N GLY A 69 9.66 -1.84 13.95
CA GLY A 69 9.63 -3.26 14.30
C GLY A 69 8.46 -3.60 15.22
N ARG A 70 7.82 -4.74 14.97
CA ARG A 70 6.92 -5.40 15.91
C ARG A 70 7.74 -5.97 17.08
N HIS A 71 7.14 -6.07 18.25
CA HIS A 71 7.73 -6.80 19.37
C HIS A 71 8.17 -8.22 18.99
N GLY A 72 9.15 -8.75 19.71
CA GLY A 72 9.59 -10.14 19.55
C GLY A 72 8.56 -11.16 20.01
N ALA A 73 8.94 -12.44 19.91
CA ALA A 73 8.14 -13.56 20.39
C ALA A 73 7.66 -13.36 21.84
N ARG A 74 6.40 -13.71 22.11
CA ARG A 74 5.74 -13.45 23.39
C ARG A 74 4.92 -14.66 23.85
N TYR A 75 4.53 -14.64 25.12
CA TYR A 75 3.45 -15.48 25.61
C TYR A 75 2.10 -15.07 24.98
N ALA A 76 1.04 -15.85 25.23
CA ALA A 76 -0.31 -15.57 24.73
C ALA A 76 -0.72 -14.11 24.99
N TRP A 77 -1.50 -13.51 24.09
CA TRP A 77 -1.91 -12.10 24.21
C TRP A 77 -3.24 -11.89 24.92
N GLN A 78 -4.19 -12.81 24.72
CA GLN A 78 -5.50 -12.79 25.36
C GLN A 78 -5.32 -12.99 26.87
N SER A 79 -5.89 -12.10 27.67
CA SER A 79 -5.70 -12.03 29.13
C SER A 79 -5.99 -13.34 29.86
N ASP A 80 -6.96 -14.12 29.36
CA ASP A 80 -7.48 -15.32 30.02
C ASP A 80 -7.16 -16.63 29.28
N MET A 81 -6.44 -16.61 28.14
CA MET A 81 -6.30 -17.81 27.28
C MET A 81 -5.79 -19.05 28.03
N TYR A 82 -4.70 -18.92 28.80
CA TYR A 82 -4.16 -20.07 29.55
C TYR A 82 -5.11 -20.54 30.66
N GLU A 83 -5.79 -19.61 31.35
CA GLU A 83 -6.74 -19.93 32.42
C GLU A 83 -7.98 -20.62 31.84
N ARG A 84 -8.50 -20.11 30.72
CA ARG A 84 -9.64 -20.67 30.01
C ARG A 84 -9.36 -22.08 29.50
N LEU A 85 -8.19 -22.32 28.90
CA LEU A 85 -7.77 -23.66 28.49
C LEU A 85 -7.68 -24.60 29.71
N ASN A 86 -7.04 -24.15 30.79
CA ASN A 86 -6.94 -24.92 32.03
C ASN A 86 -8.32 -25.33 32.57
N ASP A 87 -9.24 -24.38 32.66
CA ASP A 87 -10.54 -24.56 33.31
C ASP A 87 -11.44 -25.50 32.49
N VAL A 88 -11.51 -25.32 31.18
CA VAL A 88 -12.32 -26.16 30.29
C VAL A 88 -11.82 -27.61 30.28
N PHE A 89 -10.51 -27.82 30.10
CA PHE A 89 -9.94 -29.17 30.10
C PHE A 89 -10.00 -29.84 31.48
N SER A 90 -9.85 -29.08 32.57
CA SER A 90 -9.99 -29.60 33.94
C SER A 90 -11.42 -30.01 34.26
N ALA A 91 -12.41 -29.19 33.90
CA ALA A 91 -13.83 -29.53 34.07
C ALA A 91 -14.21 -30.76 33.24
N ALA A 92 -13.78 -30.81 31.97
CA ALA A 92 -14.02 -31.96 31.10
C ALA A 92 -13.37 -33.25 31.65
N ALA A 93 -12.16 -33.17 32.19
CA ALA A 93 -11.50 -34.33 32.82
C ALA A 93 -12.27 -34.84 34.04
N GLN A 94 -12.68 -33.95 34.95
CA GLN A 94 -13.46 -34.30 36.15
C GLN A 94 -14.78 -35.00 35.80
N GLN A 95 -15.37 -34.64 34.67
CA GLN A 95 -16.63 -35.21 34.19
C GLN A 95 -16.45 -36.45 33.28
N GLY A 96 -15.21 -36.92 33.09
CA GLY A 96 -14.90 -38.02 32.18
C GLY A 96 -15.20 -37.73 30.70
N ASN A 97 -15.25 -36.45 30.33
CA ASN A 97 -15.70 -35.94 29.02
C ASN A 97 -14.56 -35.73 28.00
N LEU A 98 -13.32 -36.12 28.31
CA LEU A 98 -12.21 -36.05 27.36
C LEU A 98 -12.14 -37.31 26.49
N THR A 99 -11.81 -37.14 25.21
CA THR A 99 -11.36 -38.24 24.35
C THR A 99 -9.93 -38.65 24.72
N ALA A 100 -9.37 -39.68 24.07
CA ALA A 100 -7.96 -40.02 24.24
C ALA A 100 -7.02 -38.86 23.83
N LEU A 101 -7.33 -38.18 22.71
CA LEU A 101 -6.57 -37.02 22.27
C LEU A 101 -6.74 -35.83 23.23
N GLY A 102 -7.95 -35.58 23.73
CA GLY A 102 -8.18 -34.54 24.74
C GLY A 102 -7.45 -34.79 26.05
N ALA A 103 -7.37 -36.05 26.49
CA ALA A 103 -6.58 -36.44 27.67
C ALA A 103 -5.07 -36.20 27.45
N SER A 104 -4.55 -36.57 26.26
CA SER A 104 -3.16 -36.31 25.87
C SER A 104 -2.84 -34.80 25.79
N PHE A 105 -3.75 -34.00 25.21
CA PHE A 105 -3.64 -32.54 25.23
C PHE A 105 -3.55 -32.03 26.67
N LYS A 106 -4.46 -32.46 27.54
CA LYS A 106 -4.51 -32.00 28.93
C LYS A 106 -3.21 -32.35 29.67
N GLU A 107 -2.71 -33.57 29.55
CA GLU A 107 -1.48 -34.00 30.22
C GLU A 107 -0.29 -33.10 29.84
N ARG A 108 -0.11 -32.83 28.54
CA ARG A 108 0.93 -31.90 28.06
C ARG A 108 0.70 -30.48 28.59
N PHE A 109 -0.55 -30.02 28.57
CA PHE A 109 -0.91 -28.68 29.02
C PHE A 109 -0.72 -28.49 30.53
N ASP A 110 -1.07 -29.47 31.36
CA ASP A 110 -0.86 -29.44 32.81
C ASP A 110 0.62 -29.32 33.17
N GLY A 111 1.50 -29.95 32.39
CA GLY A 111 2.96 -29.80 32.53
C GLY A 111 3.46 -28.40 32.16
N LEU A 112 2.87 -27.78 31.14
CA LEU A 112 3.23 -26.43 30.69
C LEU A 112 2.66 -25.34 31.59
N TYR A 113 1.43 -25.49 32.06
CA TYR A 113 0.61 -24.45 32.70
C TYR A 113 1.32 -23.69 33.82
N PRO A 114 2.05 -24.33 34.77
CA PRO A 114 2.77 -23.62 35.82
C PRO A 114 3.79 -22.60 35.33
N SER A 115 4.34 -22.79 34.13
CA SER A 115 5.36 -21.92 33.52
C SER A 115 4.78 -20.76 32.70
N VAL A 116 3.53 -20.88 32.26
CA VAL A 116 2.84 -19.89 31.41
C VAL A 116 1.78 -19.09 32.17
N ARG A 117 1.23 -19.61 33.27
CA ARG A 117 0.29 -18.88 34.12
C ARG A 117 0.93 -17.58 34.61
N TYR A 118 0.17 -16.49 34.55
CA TYR A 118 0.63 -15.12 34.90
C TYR A 118 1.71 -14.52 34.00
N ARG A 119 2.01 -15.12 32.84
CA ARG A 119 2.99 -14.59 31.87
C ARG A 119 2.33 -13.97 30.62
N VAL A 120 1.00 -13.85 30.62
CA VAL A 120 0.23 -13.36 29.47
C VAL A 120 0.74 -11.98 29.04
N GLY A 121 1.03 -11.85 27.75
CA GLY A 121 1.53 -10.62 27.13
C GLY A 121 3.02 -10.34 27.34
N ASP A 122 3.72 -11.09 28.19
CA ASP A 122 5.16 -10.92 28.41
C ASP A 122 5.97 -11.25 27.15
N LEU A 123 7.08 -10.53 26.95
CA LEU A 123 8.10 -10.96 26.01
C LEU A 123 8.71 -12.29 26.51
N SER A 124 8.83 -13.28 25.64
CA SER A 124 9.46 -14.54 26.01
C SER A 124 10.98 -14.42 25.97
N HIS A 125 11.68 -15.40 26.58
CA HIS A 125 13.13 -15.46 26.48
C HIS A 125 13.59 -15.66 25.02
N LYS A 126 12.90 -16.48 24.22
CA LYS A 126 13.10 -16.55 22.75
C LYS A 126 12.92 -15.20 22.07
N GLY A 127 11.89 -14.43 22.44
CA GLY A 127 11.66 -13.10 21.86
C GLY A 127 12.78 -12.12 22.18
N TRP A 128 13.33 -12.18 23.40
CA TRP A 128 14.48 -11.39 23.80
C TRP A 128 15.76 -11.77 23.02
N GLN A 129 16.02 -13.06 22.81
CA GLN A 129 17.14 -13.54 21.99
C GLN A 129 16.97 -13.14 20.51
N GLN A 130 15.77 -13.35 19.97
CA GLN A 130 15.41 -13.01 18.59
C GLN A 130 15.76 -11.55 18.27
N GLN A 131 15.42 -10.60 19.14
CA GLN A 131 15.69 -9.18 18.91
C GLN A 131 17.19 -8.85 18.90
N GLN A 132 18.00 -9.53 19.71
CA GLN A 132 19.46 -9.37 19.66
C GLN A 132 20.07 -9.92 18.38
N GLU A 133 19.57 -11.06 17.90
CA GLU A 133 20.03 -11.64 16.65
C GLU A 133 19.65 -10.75 15.45
N LEU A 134 18.43 -10.21 15.43
CA LEU A 134 17.99 -9.23 14.43
C LEU A 134 18.87 -7.97 14.44
N ALA A 135 19.20 -7.46 15.62
CA ALA A 135 20.12 -6.34 15.79
C ALA A 135 21.54 -6.66 15.29
N SER A 136 22.07 -7.85 15.62
CA SER A 136 23.37 -8.30 15.11
C SER A 136 23.37 -8.37 13.60
N ARG A 137 22.31 -8.95 12.99
CA ARG A 137 22.17 -9.01 11.53
C ARG A 137 22.16 -7.62 10.91
N MET A 138 21.42 -6.66 11.48
CA MET A 138 21.41 -5.27 11.00
C MET A 138 22.82 -4.67 11.02
N TYR A 139 23.56 -4.85 12.13
CA TYR A 139 24.93 -4.36 12.27
C TYR A 139 25.86 -5.00 11.23
N ASP A 140 25.82 -6.33 11.11
CA ASP A 140 26.69 -7.08 10.20
C ASP A 140 26.41 -6.78 8.72
N THR A 141 25.15 -6.52 8.39
CA THR A 141 24.74 -6.14 7.03
C THR A 141 25.15 -4.70 6.71
N PHE A 142 25.07 -3.79 7.68
CA PHE A 142 25.30 -2.35 7.49
C PHE A 142 26.36 -1.75 8.42
N PRO A 143 27.58 -2.32 8.53
CA PRO A 143 28.57 -1.88 9.52
C PRO A 143 29.05 -0.45 9.30
N LYS A 144 28.87 0.09 8.08
CA LYS A 144 29.21 1.49 7.73
C LYS A 144 28.26 2.51 8.37
N VAL A 145 27.01 2.13 8.65
CA VAL A 145 26.02 2.97 9.33
C VAL A 145 26.43 3.21 10.78
N PHE A 146 27.00 2.19 11.42
CA PHE A 146 27.35 2.15 12.84
C PHE A 146 28.81 2.51 13.14
N ARG A 147 29.52 3.20 12.23
CA ARG A 147 30.92 3.62 12.47
C ARG A 147 31.00 4.74 13.52
N LYS A 148 32.23 5.00 14.00
CA LYS A 148 32.55 6.05 14.98
C LYS A 148 31.73 7.34 14.77
N GLY A 149 31.02 7.76 15.82
CA GLY A 149 30.16 8.93 15.84
C GLY A 149 28.71 8.68 15.38
N ALA A 150 28.34 7.44 15.07
CA ALA A 150 26.95 7.08 14.81
C ALA A 150 26.10 7.19 16.08
N LYS A 151 24.88 7.72 15.94
CA LYS A 151 23.88 7.82 17.00
C LYS A 151 22.67 6.96 16.68
N VAL A 152 22.31 6.09 17.61
CA VAL A 152 21.09 5.29 17.54
C VAL A 152 20.05 5.93 18.46
N ARG A 153 18.90 6.32 17.92
CA ARG A 153 17.75 6.80 18.69
C ARG A 153 16.68 5.72 18.63
N SER A 154 16.11 5.33 19.77
CA SER A 154 15.05 4.33 19.79
C SER A 154 13.88 4.74 20.67
N TRP A 155 12.68 4.49 20.18
CA TRP A 155 11.44 4.80 20.87
C TRP A 155 10.43 3.66 20.71
N THR A 156 9.57 3.50 21.71
CA THR A 156 8.62 2.39 21.80
C THR A 156 7.26 2.86 22.32
N SER A 157 6.21 2.09 22.04
CA SER A 157 4.94 2.20 22.75
C SER A 157 5.10 1.97 24.25
N THR A 158 4.05 2.26 25.02
CA THR A 158 4.02 2.04 26.49
C THR A 158 3.84 0.57 26.89
N SER A 159 3.78 -0.35 25.92
CA SER A 159 3.69 -1.78 26.19
C SER A 159 5.00 -2.33 26.73
N THR A 160 4.95 -3.05 27.85
CA THR A 160 6.13 -3.65 28.50
C THR A 160 6.89 -4.60 27.56
N ARG A 161 6.19 -5.40 26.75
CA ARG A 161 6.83 -6.27 25.74
C ARG A 161 7.57 -5.48 24.66
N CYS A 162 7.07 -4.31 24.26
CA CYS A 162 7.75 -3.46 23.27
C CYS A 162 8.97 -2.77 23.90
N ILE A 163 8.87 -2.33 25.16
CA ILE A 163 10.01 -1.80 25.93
C ILE A 163 11.12 -2.85 26.04
N MET A 164 10.78 -4.08 26.41
CA MET A 164 11.74 -5.18 26.48
C MET A 164 12.31 -5.56 25.11
N THR A 165 11.51 -5.47 24.05
CA THR A 165 11.96 -5.68 22.66
C THR A 165 13.00 -4.63 22.26
N MET A 166 12.70 -3.35 22.47
CA MET A 166 13.62 -2.25 22.17
C MET A 166 14.93 -2.44 22.92
N SER A 167 14.86 -2.72 24.22
CA SER A 167 16.05 -2.91 25.06
C SER A 167 16.88 -4.11 24.59
N ALA A 168 16.24 -5.23 24.28
CA ALA A 168 16.92 -6.40 23.71
C ALA A 168 17.64 -6.07 22.39
N PHE A 169 16.98 -5.35 21.48
CA PHE A 169 17.57 -4.95 20.21
C PHE A 169 18.78 -4.01 20.42
N CYS A 170 18.64 -3.01 21.29
CA CYS A 170 19.72 -2.07 21.64
C CYS A 170 20.91 -2.78 22.30
N LEU A 171 20.66 -3.76 23.18
CA LEU A 171 21.70 -4.60 23.76
C LEU A 171 22.42 -5.44 22.69
N GLY A 172 21.69 -5.95 21.70
CA GLY A 172 22.28 -6.65 20.55
C GLY A 172 23.23 -5.76 19.75
N LEU A 173 22.87 -4.50 19.51
CA LEU A 173 23.78 -3.53 18.89
C LEU A 173 25.00 -3.24 19.77
N LYS A 174 24.81 -3.06 21.09
CA LYS A 174 25.91 -2.85 22.04
C LYS A 174 26.86 -4.05 22.14
N ALA A 175 26.37 -5.27 21.97
CA ALA A 175 27.21 -6.46 21.94
C ALA A 175 28.15 -6.47 20.72
N LYS A 176 27.73 -5.86 19.60
CA LYS A 176 28.56 -5.71 18.39
C LYS A 176 29.55 -4.55 18.50
N ASP A 177 29.12 -3.43 19.08
CA ASP A 177 29.96 -2.28 19.35
C ASP A 177 29.57 -1.59 20.67
N PRO A 178 30.29 -1.87 21.77
CA PRO A 178 30.02 -1.29 23.07
C PRO A 178 30.11 0.24 23.11
N LYS A 179 30.78 0.86 22.13
CA LYS A 179 31.00 2.31 22.05
C LYS A 179 29.89 3.05 21.31
N LEU A 180 28.89 2.36 20.75
CA LEU A 180 27.76 3.01 20.08
C LEU A 180 27.02 3.94 21.03
N ASP A 181 26.69 5.13 20.57
CA ASP A 181 25.82 6.05 21.31
C ASP A 181 24.37 5.65 21.04
N ILE A 182 23.69 5.13 22.08
CA ILE A 182 22.30 4.65 21.97
C ILE A 182 21.45 5.38 23.00
N PHE A 183 20.41 6.03 22.50
CA PHE A 183 19.37 6.67 23.29
C PHE A 183 18.09 5.85 23.24
N GLU A 184 17.61 5.39 24.40
CA GLU A 184 16.34 4.67 24.55
C GLU A 184 15.31 5.55 25.26
N ASN A 185 14.09 5.64 24.73
CA ASN A 185 13.00 6.37 25.38
C ASN A 185 11.64 5.70 25.11
N PHE A 186 10.66 5.99 25.94
CA PHE A 186 9.28 5.52 25.77
C PHE A 186 8.31 6.57 26.33
N GLY A 187 7.08 6.56 25.85
CA GLY A 187 6.05 7.47 26.36
C GLY A 187 5.05 7.89 25.31
N VAL A 188 3.97 8.52 25.78
CA VAL A 188 2.83 8.92 24.94
C VAL A 188 3.22 9.96 23.88
N SER A 189 4.28 10.73 24.10
CA SER A 189 4.84 11.70 23.14
C SER A 189 5.36 11.07 21.84
N PHE A 190 5.66 9.76 21.85
CA PHE A 190 6.16 9.05 20.67
C PHE A 190 5.07 8.28 19.92
N LEU A 191 3.87 8.16 20.48
CA LEU A 191 2.77 7.40 19.89
C LEU A 191 2.34 7.88 18.48
N PRO A 192 2.44 9.17 18.09
CA PRO A 192 2.13 9.56 16.71
C PRO A 192 2.97 8.82 15.67
N ALA A 193 4.22 8.51 15.99
CA ALA A 193 5.16 7.81 15.12
C ALA A 193 5.21 6.28 15.38
N ILE A 194 4.40 5.77 16.31
CA ILE A 194 4.40 4.34 16.69
C ILE A 194 3.01 3.74 16.61
N LEU A 195 2.04 4.31 17.30
CA LEU A 195 0.65 3.84 17.36
C LEU A 195 -0.32 5.01 17.11
N PRO A 196 -0.39 5.55 15.88
CA PRO A 196 -1.14 6.78 15.59
C PRO A 196 -2.63 6.66 15.91
N LEU A 197 -3.22 5.49 15.71
CA LEU A 197 -4.65 5.23 15.93
C LEU A 197 -4.98 4.59 17.30
N ASP A 198 -3.98 4.38 18.17
CA ASP A 198 -4.22 3.80 19.48
C ASP A 198 -4.97 4.78 20.39
N SER A 199 -5.92 4.28 21.17
CA SER A 199 -6.76 5.11 22.04
C SER A 199 -5.97 5.82 23.13
N LYS A 200 -4.74 5.37 23.45
CA LYS A 200 -3.84 6.04 24.39
C LYS A 200 -3.00 7.14 23.74
N ASN A 201 -3.04 7.31 22.42
CA ASN A 201 -2.34 8.40 21.73
C ASN A 201 -3.11 9.72 21.93
N PRO A 202 -2.57 10.69 22.70
CA PRO A 202 -3.25 11.97 22.93
C PRO A 202 -3.24 12.87 21.69
N PHE A 203 -2.50 12.51 20.65
CA PHE A 203 -2.46 13.21 19.35
C PHE A 203 -3.15 12.38 18.25
N ARG A 204 -4.01 11.43 18.61
CA ARG A 204 -4.76 10.64 17.63
C ARG A 204 -5.65 11.57 16.82
N GLU A 205 -5.46 11.54 15.50
CA GLU A 205 -6.38 12.18 14.56
C GLU A 205 -7.52 11.21 14.26
N GLU A 206 -8.76 11.60 14.52
CA GLU A 206 -9.94 10.80 14.17
C GLU A 206 -10.36 11.03 12.71
N SER A 207 -9.95 12.15 12.12
CA SER A 207 -10.22 12.51 10.73
C SER A 207 -9.10 12.03 9.81
N PHE A 208 -9.18 10.78 9.38
CA PHE A 208 -8.35 10.23 8.30
C PHE A 208 -9.24 9.57 7.26
N GLN A 209 -8.72 9.50 6.03
CA GLN A 209 -9.42 8.81 4.94
C GLN A 209 -9.55 7.32 5.27
N THR A 210 -10.77 6.80 5.24
CA THR A 210 -11.04 5.37 5.36
C THR A 210 -11.15 4.73 3.98
N THR A 211 -11.05 3.40 3.91
CA THR A 211 -11.23 2.66 2.65
C THR A 211 -12.23 1.53 2.88
N PRO A 212 -13.38 1.51 2.19
CA PRO A 212 -14.35 0.45 2.43
C PRO A 212 -13.82 -0.92 1.99
N LEU A 213 -14.36 -1.97 2.60
CA LEU A 213 -14.21 -3.33 2.07
C LEU A 213 -15.08 -3.46 0.82
N ARG A 214 -14.56 -4.12 -0.22
CA ARG A 214 -15.27 -4.34 -1.49
C ARG A 214 -16.12 -5.62 -1.50
N PHE A 215 -16.28 -6.24 -0.35
CA PHE A 215 -17.11 -7.41 -0.13
C PHE A 215 -18.01 -7.19 1.09
N SER A 216 -19.16 -7.84 1.11
CA SER A 216 -20.14 -7.77 2.21
C SER A 216 -20.16 -9.02 3.09
N GLU A 217 -19.38 -10.06 2.73
CA GLU A 217 -19.28 -11.28 3.53
C GLU A 217 -18.79 -10.96 4.94
N THR A 218 -19.56 -11.39 5.95
CA THR A 218 -19.20 -11.16 7.35
C THR A 218 -18.19 -12.19 7.85
N TRP A 219 -17.55 -11.86 8.97
CA TRP A 219 -16.65 -12.77 9.67
C TRP A 219 -17.26 -14.13 9.96
N GLU A 220 -18.50 -14.14 10.47
CA GLU A 220 -19.22 -15.36 10.85
C GLU A 220 -19.55 -16.21 9.62
N GLN A 221 -19.91 -15.58 8.51
CA GLN A 221 -20.16 -16.26 7.24
C GLN A 221 -18.89 -16.91 6.70
N TYR A 222 -17.77 -16.19 6.73
CA TYR A 222 -16.47 -16.70 6.29
C TYR A 222 -16.01 -17.89 7.14
N ILE A 223 -16.15 -17.82 8.48
CA ILE A 223 -15.83 -18.94 9.37
C ILE A 223 -16.66 -20.18 9.03
N GLU A 224 -17.98 -20.03 8.99
CA GLU A 224 -18.91 -21.17 8.87
C GLU A 224 -18.71 -21.93 7.55
N ARG A 225 -18.36 -21.24 6.45
CA ARG A 225 -18.05 -21.91 5.18
C ARG A 225 -16.62 -22.48 5.10
N THR A 226 -15.70 -21.99 5.92
CA THR A 226 -14.27 -22.28 5.77
C THR A 226 -13.81 -23.44 6.65
N VAL A 227 -14.36 -23.59 7.86
CA VAL A 227 -13.93 -24.63 8.81
C VAL A 227 -15.09 -25.25 9.59
N ASP A 228 -15.13 -26.58 9.66
CA ASP A 228 -15.95 -27.30 10.65
C ASP A 228 -15.24 -27.33 12.01
N TYR A 229 -15.24 -26.19 12.70
CA TYR A 229 -14.59 -26.06 14.01
C TYR A 229 -15.23 -26.98 15.09
N ARG A 230 -16.43 -27.49 14.82
CA ARG A 230 -17.13 -28.41 15.72
C ARG A 230 -16.54 -29.82 15.65
N ALA A 231 -16.01 -30.23 14.49
CA ALA A 231 -15.23 -31.46 14.36
C ALA A 231 -13.94 -31.42 15.20
N ILE A 232 -13.25 -30.27 15.24
CA ILE A 232 -12.06 -30.06 16.09
C ILE A 232 -12.40 -30.30 17.56
N LEU A 233 -13.48 -29.69 18.06
CA LEU A 233 -13.91 -29.89 19.44
C LEU A 233 -14.33 -31.34 19.72
N SER A 234 -15.04 -31.98 18.79
CA SER A 234 -15.44 -33.39 18.92
C SER A 234 -14.26 -34.37 18.90
N ARG A 235 -13.07 -33.97 18.43
CA ARG A 235 -11.84 -34.76 18.62
C ARG A 235 -11.27 -34.66 20.02
N LEU A 236 -11.55 -33.59 20.76
CA LEU A 236 -11.01 -33.33 22.10
C LEU A 236 -11.99 -33.72 23.22
N PHE A 237 -13.28 -33.51 22.99
CA PHE A 237 -14.36 -33.77 23.94
C PHE A 237 -15.33 -34.83 23.42
N LYS A 238 -15.76 -35.75 24.30
CA LYS A 238 -16.77 -36.78 23.97
C LYS A 238 -18.12 -36.13 23.67
N ASP A 239 -18.47 -35.12 24.45
CA ASP A 239 -19.62 -34.25 24.26
C ASP A 239 -19.14 -32.79 24.32
N ARG A 240 -19.05 -32.13 23.15
CA ARG A 240 -18.56 -30.76 23.05
C ARG A 240 -19.54 -29.74 23.66
N ASP A 241 -20.84 -30.01 23.61
CA ASP A 241 -21.88 -29.08 24.09
C ASP A 241 -21.95 -29.13 25.63
N LYS A 242 -21.56 -30.26 26.22
CA LYS A 242 -21.29 -30.37 27.66
C LYS A 242 -20.00 -29.66 28.10
N ALA A 243 -19.00 -29.60 27.23
CA ALA A 243 -17.72 -28.93 27.54
C ALA A 243 -17.85 -27.40 27.44
N LEU A 244 -18.55 -26.90 26.41
CA LEU A 244 -18.65 -25.48 26.07
C LEU A 244 -20.02 -25.14 25.48
N PRO A 245 -20.64 -24.00 25.87
CA PRO A 245 -21.82 -23.47 25.21
C PRO A 245 -21.56 -23.23 23.72
N ALA A 246 -22.56 -23.49 22.86
CA ALA A 246 -22.42 -23.37 21.40
C ALA A 246 -21.89 -21.99 20.94
N ALA A 247 -22.31 -20.91 21.62
CA ALA A 247 -21.88 -19.54 21.33
C ALA A 247 -20.38 -19.28 21.62
N GLU A 248 -19.74 -20.09 22.46
CA GLU A 248 -18.33 -19.93 22.88
C GLU A 248 -17.39 -20.90 22.15
N GLN A 249 -17.95 -21.82 21.35
CA GLN A 249 -17.17 -22.89 20.71
C GLN A 249 -16.16 -22.36 19.69
N TRP A 250 -16.52 -21.34 18.91
CA TRP A 250 -15.58 -20.72 17.96
C TRP A 250 -14.42 -20.04 18.68
N ASP A 251 -14.71 -19.18 19.66
CA ASP A 251 -13.69 -18.45 20.42
C ASP A 251 -12.70 -19.41 21.09
N PHE A 252 -13.19 -20.54 21.60
CA PHE A 252 -12.33 -21.56 22.17
C PHE A 252 -11.45 -22.27 21.13
N VAL A 253 -11.95 -22.53 19.91
CA VAL A 253 -11.11 -23.08 18.82
C VAL A 253 -10.07 -22.06 18.36
N SER A 254 -10.44 -20.78 18.29
CA SER A 254 -9.49 -19.69 18.02
C SER A 254 -8.40 -19.64 19.10
N TYR A 255 -8.75 -19.80 20.38
CA TYR A 255 -7.78 -19.90 21.48
C TYR A 255 -6.84 -21.11 21.30
N LEU A 256 -7.37 -22.27 20.95
CA LEU A 256 -6.56 -23.46 20.68
C LEU A 256 -5.58 -23.24 19.52
N TYR A 257 -6.02 -22.57 18.45
CA TYR A 257 -5.19 -22.28 17.28
C TYR A 257 -4.03 -21.35 17.63
N PHE A 258 -4.30 -20.17 18.22
CA PHE A 258 -3.26 -19.22 18.62
C PHE A 258 -2.37 -19.76 19.74
N PHE A 259 -2.92 -20.55 20.66
CA PHE A 259 -2.11 -21.24 21.67
C PHE A 259 -1.13 -22.21 21.03
N ALA A 260 -1.60 -23.08 20.12
CA ALA A 260 -0.77 -24.06 19.46
C ALA A 260 0.32 -23.42 18.59
N ALA A 261 -0.02 -22.39 17.81
CA ALA A 261 0.94 -21.61 17.03
C ALA A 261 1.96 -20.90 17.93
N GLY A 262 1.48 -20.28 19.02
CA GLY A 262 2.30 -19.55 20.00
C GLY A 262 3.34 -20.40 20.74
N MET A 263 3.29 -21.73 20.70
CA MET A 263 4.30 -22.60 21.32
C MET A 263 5.70 -22.36 20.76
N ARG A 264 5.81 -21.96 19.49
CA ARG A 264 7.10 -21.60 18.87
C ARG A 264 7.76 -20.42 19.57
N SER A 265 6.96 -19.54 20.19
CA SER A 265 7.44 -18.39 20.95
C SER A 265 8.01 -18.76 22.32
N LEU A 266 7.90 -20.01 22.79
CA LEU A 266 8.31 -20.44 24.13
C LEU A 266 9.48 -21.43 24.09
N ASP A 267 10.27 -21.49 25.16
CA ASP A 267 11.36 -22.47 25.33
C ASP A 267 10.81 -23.86 25.72
N THR A 268 10.15 -24.52 24.76
CA THR A 268 9.55 -25.84 24.92
C THR A 268 9.59 -26.64 23.63
N ASP A 269 9.65 -27.96 23.76
CA ASP A 269 9.50 -28.93 22.66
C ASP A 269 8.08 -29.52 22.58
N LEU A 270 7.16 -29.04 23.44
CA LEU A 270 5.77 -29.46 23.41
C LEU A 270 5.09 -29.01 22.11
N VAL A 271 4.39 -29.94 21.48
CA VAL A 271 3.58 -29.70 20.28
C VAL A 271 2.11 -29.77 20.67
N PHE A 272 1.31 -28.84 20.15
CA PHE A 272 -0.15 -28.83 20.34
C PHE A 272 -0.92 -28.68 19.02
N THR A 273 -0.22 -28.54 17.89
CA THR A 273 -0.82 -28.45 16.55
C THR A 273 -1.39 -29.77 16.05
N ASP A 274 -1.09 -30.89 16.73
CA ASP A 274 -1.57 -32.24 16.40
C ASP A 274 -3.08 -32.44 16.63
N ILE A 275 -3.75 -31.45 17.24
CA ILE A 275 -5.22 -31.45 17.40
C ILE A 275 -5.98 -31.07 16.12
N PHE A 276 -5.27 -30.54 15.12
CA PHE A 276 -5.82 -30.10 13.84
C PHE A 276 -5.39 -31.05 12.71
N THR A 277 -6.27 -31.28 11.74
CA THR A 277 -5.83 -31.84 10.46
C THR A 277 -5.07 -30.77 9.64
N PRO A 278 -4.27 -31.17 8.63
CA PRO A 278 -3.63 -30.20 7.73
C PRO A 278 -4.62 -29.24 7.07
N GLU A 279 -5.79 -29.74 6.65
CA GLU A 279 -6.84 -28.95 6.00
C GLU A 279 -7.48 -27.95 6.98
N GLU A 280 -7.73 -28.37 8.21
CA GLU A 280 -8.26 -27.48 9.26
C GLU A 280 -7.27 -26.39 9.62
N ARG A 281 -5.98 -26.71 9.67
CA ARG A 281 -4.93 -25.73 9.96
C ARG A 281 -4.79 -24.70 8.83
N ILE A 282 -4.91 -25.13 7.57
CA ILE A 282 -5.02 -24.21 6.42
C ILE A 282 -6.29 -23.34 6.55
N ALA A 283 -7.42 -23.94 6.89
CA ALA A 283 -8.68 -23.21 7.05
C ALA A 283 -8.61 -22.15 8.14
N LEU A 284 -8.06 -22.48 9.31
CA LEU A 284 -7.85 -21.54 10.42
C LEU A 284 -6.88 -20.41 10.04
N TRP A 285 -5.82 -20.72 9.30
CA TRP A 285 -4.91 -19.69 8.76
C TRP A 285 -5.62 -18.73 7.79
N LYS A 286 -6.47 -19.23 6.88
CA LYS A 286 -7.25 -18.37 5.98
C LYS A 286 -8.18 -17.44 6.76
N ILE A 287 -8.79 -17.96 7.82
CA ILE A 287 -9.66 -17.21 8.71
C ILE A 287 -8.85 -16.11 9.44
N ASP A 288 -7.65 -16.40 9.93
CA ASP A 288 -6.75 -15.38 10.51
C ASP A 288 -6.42 -14.26 9.50
N ASP A 289 -6.01 -14.62 8.28
CA ASP A 289 -5.72 -13.67 7.19
C ASP A 289 -6.93 -12.78 6.86
N PHE A 290 -8.14 -13.37 6.78
CA PHE A 290 -9.39 -12.61 6.59
C PHE A 290 -9.61 -11.60 7.71
N GLN A 291 -9.47 -12.03 8.97
CA GLN A 291 -9.75 -11.18 10.14
C GLN A 291 -8.89 -9.93 10.13
N PHE A 292 -7.58 -10.14 10.00
CA PHE A 292 -6.61 -9.06 10.05
C PHE A 292 -6.76 -8.10 8.87
N TYR A 293 -7.04 -8.62 7.67
CA TYR A 293 -7.31 -7.78 6.51
C TYR A 293 -8.56 -6.93 6.73
N ALA A 294 -9.68 -7.55 7.11
CA ALA A 294 -10.96 -6.87 7.32
C ALA A 294 -10.89 -5.78 8.41
N GLN A 295 -10.02 -5.95 9.41
CA GLN A 295 -9.78 -4.96 10.46
C GLN A 295 -8.79 -3.86 10.05
N ALA A 296 -7.70 -4.22 9.37
CA ALA A 296 -6.63 -3.28 9.03
C ALA A 296 -6.96 -2.42 7.80
N TRP A 297 -7.57 -3.02 6.78
CA TRP A 297 -7.85 -2.36 5.50
C TRP A 297 -8.67 -1.07 5.66
N PRO A 298 -9.76 -1.01 6.46
CA PRO A 298 -10.54 0.21 6.53
C PRO A 298 -9.82 1.41 7.13
N THR A 299 -8.79 1.17 7.94
CA THR A 299 -8.10 2.20 8.71
C THR A 299 -6.65 2.42 8.30
N HIS A 300 -6.15 1.68 7.30
CA HIS A 300 -4.72 1.67 6.97
C HIS A 300 -4.16 3.07 6.70
N LEU A 301 -4.86 3.95 5.99
CA LEU A 301 -4.37 5.30 5.70
C LEU A 301 -4.22 6.20 6.95
N GLY A 302 -4.81 5.84 8.08
CA GLY A 302 -4.59 6.49 9.38
C GLY A 302 -3.18 6.31 9.94
N TYR A 303 -2.35 5.45 9.32
CA TYR A 303 -0.96 5.21 9.70
C TYR A 303 0.07 6.08 8.95
N ARG A 304 -0.39 6.99 8.08
CA ARG A 304 0.43 8.05 7.43
C ARG A 304 1.31 8.88 8.41
N PRO A 305 0.92 9.15 9.67
CA PRO A 305 1.82 9.83 10.62
C PRO A 305 3.19 9.14 10.81
N ILE A 306 3.25 7.81 10.71
CA ILE A 306 4.52 7.06 10.77
C ILE A 306 5.38 7.36 9.54
N VAL A 307 4.76 7.46 8.35
CA VAL A 307 5.43 7.81 7.09
C VAL A 307 5.97 9.25 7.15
N LYS A 308 5.18 10.19 7.69
CA LYS A 308 5.62 11.57 7.93
C LYS A 308 6.84 11.63 8.85
N ASP A 309 6.85 10.83 9.92
CA ASP A 309 8.01 10.75 10.82
C ASP A 309 9.23 10.09 10.17
N PHE A 310 9.05 9.06 9.32
CA PHE A 310 10.15 8.49 8.53
C PHE A 310 10.80 9.56 7.65
N ILE A 311 9.99 10.36 6.96
CA ILE A 311 10.45 11.44 6.09
C ILE A 311 11.21 12.50 6.89
N ALA A 312 10.59 13.01 7.96
CA ALA A 312 11.17 14.07 8.78
C ALA A 312 12.53 13.66 9.39
N LYS A 313 12.64 12.43 9.90
CA LYS A 313 13.87 11.92 10.52
C LYS A 313 14.96 11.62 9.48
N ALA A 314 14.60 11.11 8.31
CA ALA A 314 15.54 10.92 7.23
C ALA A 314 16.11 12.25 6.72
N ASP A 315 15.25 13.25 6.49
CA ASP A 315 15.68 14.58 6.04
C ASP A 315 16.55 15.28 7.10
N GLU A 316 16.23 15.15 8.40
CA GLU A 316 17.09 15.60 9.51
C GLU A 316 18.51 14.99 9.42
N ARG A 317 18.60 13.67 9.21
CA ARG A 317 19.88 12.94 9.12
C ARG A 317 20.66 13.27 7.84
N ILE A 318 19.95 13.53 6.74
CA ILE A 318 20.54 13.97 5.48
C ILE A 318 21.14 15.37 5.65
N ALA A 319 20.37 16.32 6.20
CA ALA A 319 20.78 17.71 6.36
C ALA A 319 21.94 17.87 7.35
N THR A 320 21.88 17.20 8.50
CA THR A 320 22.94 17.26 9.52
C THR A 320 24.18 16.44 9.15
N GLY A 321 24.03 15.50 8.21
CA GLY A 321 25.05 14.53 7.87
C GLY A 321 25.30 13.45 8.94
N GLU A 322 24.51 13.42 10.01
CA GLU A 322 24.63 12.46 11.10
C GLU A 322 24.35 11.02 10.61
N LYS A 323 25.07 10.06 11.18
CA LYS A 323 24.95 8.63 10.86
C LYS A 323 24.29 7.88 12.01
N GLY A 324 23.80 6.68 11.73
CA GLY A 324 23.25 5.78 12.73
C GLY A 324 21.86 5.31 12.35
N ALA A 325 20.99 5.14 13.33
CA ALA A 325 19.67 4.59 13.10
C ALA A 325 18.60 5.26 13.98
N ASP A 326 17.38 5.31 13.48
CA ASP A 326 16.19 5.64 14.26
C ASP A 326 15.28 4.42 14.31
N LEU A 327 15.02 3.90 15.51
CA LEU A 327 14.35 2.63 15.74
C LEU A 327 13.00 2.85 16.44
N ARG A 328 11.91 2.44 15.79
CA ARG A 328 10.56 2.44 16.39
C ARG A 328 10.14 1.00 16.71
N PHE A 329 9.53 0.79 17.88
CA PHE A 329 9.00 -0.51 18.29
C PHE A 329 7.53 -0.44 18.67
N GLY A 330 6.71 -1.29 18.05
CA GLY A 330 5.26 -1.32 18.22
C GLY A 330 4.66 -2.70 18.01
N HIS A 331 3.47 -2.75 17.42
CA HIS A 331 2.62 -3.94 17.37
C HIS A 331 2.30 -4.38 15.94
N ASP A 332 1.86 -5.63 15.79
CA ASP A 332 1.28 -6.23 14.57
C ASP A 332 0.12 -5.40 14.02
N TYR A 333 -0.84 -5.02 14.88
CA TYR A 333 -2.02 -4.24 14.50
C TYR A 333 -1.67 -2.84 13.97
N THR A 334 -0.41 -2.40 14.10
CA THR A 334 0.12 -1.20 13.43
C THR A 334 1.05 -1.56 12.27
N PHE A 335 1.83 -2.63 12.40
CA PHE A 335 2.77 -3.06 11.37
C PHE A 335 2.06 -3.44 10.07
N LEU A 336 1.00 -4.26 10.14
CA LEU A 336 0.23 -4.67 8.97
C LEU A 336 -0.36 -3.46 8.21
N PRO A 337 -1.16 -2.58 8.84
CA PRO A 337 -1.70 -1.42 8.12
C PRO A 337 -0.62 -0.43 7.68
N LEU A 338 0.55 -0.37 8.32
CA LEU A 338 1.70 0.39 7.80
C LEU A 338 2.22 -0.20 6.47
N LEU A 339 2.30 -1.53 6.34
CA LEU A 339 2.64 -2.17 5.06
C LEU A 339 1.62 -1.84 3.98
N MET A 340 0.32 -1.89 4.32
CA MET A 340 -0.78 -1.50 3.43
C MET A 340 -0.69 -0.02 3.04
N THR A 341 -0.39 0.89 3.98
CA THR A 341 -0.21 2.33 3.73
C THR A 341 0.88 2.63 2.71
N LEU A 342 1.98 1.88 2.81
CA LEU A 342 3.15 2.05 1.95
C LEU A 342 3.08 1.23 0.66
N GLY A 343 2.08 0.35 0.51
CA GLY A 343 2.00 -0.62 -0.59
C GLY A 343 3.20 -1.57 -0.66
N VAL A 344 3.81 -1.89 0.49
CA VAL A 344 4.98 -2.76 0.54
C VAL A 344 4.62 -4.11 -0.06
N ASN A 345 5.36 -4.59 -1.06
CA ASN A 345 5.10 -5.87 -1.73
C ASN A 345 3.65 -6.09 -2.23
N GLY A 346 2.89 -5.02 -2.46
CA GLY A 346 1.49 -5.12 -2.89
C GLY A 346 0.47 -5.37 -1.76
N PHE A 347 0.84 -5.13 -0.51
CA PHE A 347 -0.10 -5.16 0.63
C PHE A 347 -1.24 -4.13 0.50
N ASP A 348 -1.15 -3.16 -0.42
CA ASP A 348 -2.20 -2.18 -0.74
C ASP A 348 -3.24 -2.67 -1.76
N ARG A 349 -3.29 -3.98 -2.02
CA ARG A 349 -4.27 -4.57 -2.94
C ARG A 349 -5.69 -4.41 -2.38
N ASP A 350 -6.53 -3.74 -3.14
CA ASP A 350 -7.96 -3.60 -2.87
C ASP A 350 -8.69 -4.88 -3.30
N ILE A 351 -8.98 -5.75 -2.34
CA ILE A 351 -9.51 -7.09 -2.57
C ILE A 351 -11.04 -7.07 -2.67
N THR A 352 -11.56 -7.61 -3.78
CA THR A 352 -13.01 -7.73 -4.06
C THR A 352 -13.59 -9.10 -3.73
N ASP A 353 -12.76 -10.15 -3.74
CA ASP A 353 -13.14 -11.52 -3.39
C ASP A 353 -12.40 -11.95 -2.11
N PRO A 354 -13.11 -12.26 -1.01
CA PRO A 354 -12.53 -12.77 0.24
C PRO A 354 -11.58 -13.97 0.08
N ASP A 355 -11.77 -14.81 -0.93
CA ASP A 355 -10.90 -15.97 -1.16
C ASP A 355 -9.50 -15.59 -1.69
N GLU A 356 -9.32 -14.35 -2.17
CA GLU A 356 -8.00 -13.81 -2.51
C GLU A 356 -7.22 -13.33 -1.28
N ILE A 357 -7.87 -13.05 -0.13
CA ILE A 357 -7.20 -12.47 1.05
C ILE A 357 -6.00 -13.31 1.51
N PRO A 358 -6.10 -14.64 1.66
CA PRO A 358 -4.97 -15.44 2.13
C PRO A 358 -3.80 -15.47 1.13
N VAL A 359 -4.04 -15.15 -0.14
CA VAL A 359 -2.99 -15.09 -1.18
C VAL A 359 -2.18 -13.79 -1.07
N TRP A 360 -2.80 -12.69 -0.62
CA TRP A 360 -2.20 -11.36 -0.66
C TRP A 360 -1.83 -10.79 0.72
N CYS A 361 -2.65 -11.03 1.74
CA CYS A 361 -2.39 -10.54 3.09
C CYS A 361 -1.19 -11.27 3.73
N GLN A 362 -1.09 -12.60 3.51
CA GLN A 362 0.06 -13.43 3.87
C GLN A 362 0.63 -13.11 5.26
N LEU A 363 -0.14 -13.31 6.34
CA LEU A 363 0.24 -12.84 7.69
C LEU A 363 1.57 -13.39 8.21
N HIS A 364 2.10 -14.45 7.61
CA HIS A 364 3.45 -14.95 7.89
C HIS A 364 4.57 -13.93 7.54
N GLU A 365 4.29 -12.91 6.73
CA GLU A 365 5.18 -11.76 6.45
C GLU A 365 5.04 -10.63 7.51
N VAL A 366 4.10 -10.78 8.47
CA VAL A 366 4.02 -9.99 9.71
C VAL A 366 4.34 -10.87 10.94
N PRO A 367 5.49 -11.59 10.97
CA PRO A 367 5.81 -12.51 12.05
C PRO A 367 6.12 -11.81 13.37
N MET A 368 6.25 -12.56 14.46
CA MET A 368 6.88 -12.09 15.69
C MET A 368 8.27 -11.55 15.37
N GLY A 369 8.56 -10.33 15.79
CA GLY A 369 9.79 -9.62 15.43
C GLY A 369 9.82 -9.10 13.98
N ALA A 370 8.67 -8.97 13.31
CA ALA A 370 8.57 -8.33 12.00
C ALA A 370 9.25 -6.96 12.01
N ASN A 371 9.96 -6.62 10.94
CA ASN A 371 10.71 -5.37 10.87
C ASN A 371 10.75 -4.81 9.45
N LEU A 372 10.62 -3.48 9.35
CA LEU A 372 10.70 -2.71 8.13
C LEU A 372 11.86 -1.72 8.23
N HIS A 373 12.80 -1.76 7.28
CA HIS A 373 13.96 -0.87 7.24
C HIS A 373 13.95 -0.02 5.98
N PHE A 374 14.09 1.29 6.13
CA PHE A 374 14.50 2.19 5.06
C PHE A 374 16.00 2.44 5.23
N VAL A 375 16.81 1.89 4.33
CA VAL A 375 18.27 2.01 4.38
C VAL A 375 18.73 3.07 3.37
N PHE A 376 19.39 4.12 3.85
CA PHE A 376 19.75 5.28 3.05
C PHE A 376 21.21 5.28 2.64
N TYR A 377 21.45 5.68 1.39
CA TYR A 377 22.74 5.67 0.72
C TYR A 377 23.06 7.04 0.15
N ARG A 378 24.32 7.45 0.32
CA ARG A 378 24.86 8.68 -0.27
C ARG A 378 26.15 8.40 -1.01
N ARG A 379 26.47 9.23 -2.00
CA ARG A 379 27.79 9.25 -2.64
C ARG A 379 28.44 10.64 -2.49
N PRO A 380 29.77 10.75 -2.44
CA PRO A 380 30.43 12.05 -2.36
C PRO A 380 30.04 12.95 -3.54
N ARG A 381 29.89 14.26 -3.29
CA ARG A 381 29.62 15.30 -4.30
C ARG A 381 28.32 15.10 -5.10
N SER A 382 27.32 14.47 -4.50
CA SER A 382 25.99 14.28 -5.08
C SER A 382 24.95 14.62 -4.04
N SER A 383 23.99 15.47 -4.39
CA SER A 383 22.79 15.72 -3.58
C SER A 383 21.81 14.53 -3.63
N ARG A 384 21.80 13.78 -4.74
CA ARG A 384 20.93 12.62 -4.93
C ARG A 384 21.13 11.54 -3.86
N ILE A 385 20.10 11.34 -3.03
CA ILE A 385 20.02 10.28 -2.02
C ILE A 385 19.25 9.10 -2.58
N LEU A 386 19.81 7.90 -2.39
CA LEU A 386 19.12 6.65 -2.71
C LEU A 386 18.72 5.96 -1.41
N PHE A 387 17.64 5.19 -1.44
CA PHE A 387 17.31 4.28 -0.35
C PHE A 387 16.83 2.94 -0.89
N LYS A 388 16.76 1.92 -0.03
CA LYS A 388 16.03 0.67 -0.31
C LYS A 388 15.21 0.27 0.90
N VAL A 389 14.13 -0.46 0.66
CA VAL A 389 13.25 -0.98 1.71
C VAL A 389 13.55 -2.45 1.96
N LEU A 390 13.63 -2.85 3.23
CA LEU A 390 13.73 -4.23 3.65
C LEU A 390 12.53 -4.62 4.52
N LEU A 391 11.85 -5.69 4.17
CA LEU A 391 10.84 -6.35 5.00
C LEU A 391 11.45 -7.64 5.56
N ASN A 392 11.53 -7.76 6.89
CA ASN A 392 12.10 -8.92 7.58
C ASN A 392 13.55 -9.23 7.14
N GLY A 393 14.27 -8.20 6.71
CA GLY A 393 15.61 -8.28 6.14
C GLY A 393 15.67 -8.63 4.64
N LYS A 394 14.58 -9.02 3.98
CA LYS A 394 14.50 -9.24 2.53
C LYS A 394 14.23 -7.93 1.78
N GLU A 395 14.74 -7.77 0.56
CA GLU A 395 14.46 -6.58 -0.27
C GLU A 395 12.98 -6.52 -0.65
N ALA A 396 12.32 -5.39 -0.38
CA ALA A 396 10.88 -5.24 -0.54
C ALA A 396 10.54 -4.09 -1.49
N ARG A 397 9.48 -4.27 -2.28
CA ARG A 397 9.02 -3.31 -3.29
C ARG A 397 8.11 -2.27 -2.67
N LEU A 398 8.26 -1.03 -3.12
CA LEU A 398 7.26 0.02 -2.99
C LEU A 398 6.56 0.21 -4.34
N PRO A 399 5.34 0.76 -4.36
CA PRO A 399 4.64 1.18 -5.58
C PRO A 399 5.25 2.47 -6.16
N LEU A 400 6.59 2.53 -6.23
CA LEU A 400 7.40 3.64 -6.71
C LEU A 400 8.23 3.15 -7.91
N LYS A 401 8.30 3.94 -8.98
CA LYS A 401 9.09 3.58 -10.17
C LYS A 401 10.59 3.61 -9.87
N THR A 402 11.33 2.64 -10.39
CA THR A 402 12.80 2.65 -10.37
C THR A 402 13.42 1.75 -11.44
N ASP A 403 14.45 2.26 -12.11
CA ASP A 403 15.25 1.50 -13.08
C ASP A 403 16.51 0.86 -12.44
N ILE A 404 16.69 1.06 -11.13
CA ILE A 404 17.85 0.58 -10.36
C ILE A 404 17.40 -0.28 -9.17
N TRP A 405 16.34 -1.06 -9.34
CA TRP A 405 15.84 -2.02 -8.34
C TRP A 405 17.02 -2.79 -7.69
N PRO A 406 17.12 -2.85 -6.35
CA PRO A 406 16.14 -2.48 -5.32
C PRO A 406 16.26 -1.05 -4.75
N TYR A 407 16.97 -0.16 -5.43
CA TYR A 407 17.18 1.20 -4.96
C TYR A 407 16.13 2.15 -5.52
N TYR A 408 15.75 3.15 -4.73
CA TYR A 408 14.78 4.18 -5.06
C TYR A 408 15.39 5.55 -4.82
N ASP A 409 14.89 6.54 -5.56
CA ASP A 409 15.23 7.94 -5.31
C ASP A 409 14.43 8.47 -4.12
N TRP A 410 15.11 9.09 -3.16
CA TRP A 410 14.47 9.57 -1.94
C TRP A 410 13.51 10.74 -2.20
N ASP A 411 13.85 11.64 -3.11
CA ASP A 411 13.00 12.80 -3.38
C ASP A 411 11.72 12.35 -4.12
N ALA A 412 11.83 11.37 -5.01
CA ALA A 412 10.67 10.74 -5.64
C ALA A 412 9.74 10.06 -4.62
N PHE A 413 10.30 9.36 -3.62
CA PHE A 413 9.48 8.79 -2.54
C PHE A 413 8.77 9.87 -1.72
N LYS A 414 9.47 10.92 -1.29
CA LYS A 414 8.85 12.01 -0.50
C LYS A 414 7.71 12.66 -1.25
N GLN A 415 7.90 12.89 -2.54
CA GLN A 415 6.87 13.43 -3.41
C GLN A 415 5.66 12.51 -3.42
N GLN A 416 5.82 11.23 -3.78
CA GLN A 416 4.71 10.27 -3.82
C GLN A 416 4.01 10.10 -2.45
N ALA A 417 4.77 10.02 -1.37
CA ALA A 417 4.26 9.76 -0.02
C ALA A 417 3.56 10.97 0.63
N SER A 418 3.83 12.19 0.15
CA SER A 418 3.16 13.40 0.62
C SER A 418 1.96 13.70 -0.27
N LEU A 419 0.79 13.93 0.34
CA LEU A 419 -0.35 14.46 -0.40
C LEU A 419 -0.04 15.92 -0.81
N PRO A 420 -0.38 16.33 -2.04
CA PRO A 420 -0.29 17.72 -2.44
C PRO A 420 -1.13 18.61 -1.52
N GLU A 421 -0.59 19.77 -1.15
CA GLU A 421 -1.31 20.77 -0.36
C GLU A 421 -1.69 21.94 -1.28
N MET A 422 -2.99 22.16 -1.46
CA MET A 422 -3.51 23.28 -2.25
C MET A 422 -3.29 24.61 -1.51
N GLY A 423 -2.75 25.59 -2.23
CA GLY A 423 -2.49 26.94 -1.77
C GLY A 423 -3.48 27.97 -2.33
N GLU A 424 -3.02 29.20 -2.52
CA GLU A 424 -3.80 30.28 -3.12
C GLU A 424 -4.01 30.05 -4.62
N TYR A 425 -5.04 30.71 -5.18
CA TYR A 425 -5.30 30.72 -6.61
C TYR A 425 -5.28 32.12 -7.20
N THR A 426 -4.96 32.20 -8.49
CA THR A 426 -5.13 33.38 -9.33
C THR A 426 -6.05 33.05 -10.50
N THR A 427 -6.64 34.06 -11.14
CA THR A 427 -7.53 33.84 -12.28
C THR A 427 -7.05 34.57 -13.53
N VAL A 428 -7.34 33.97 -14.68
CA VAL A 428 -7.07 34.50 -16.01
C VAL A 428 -8.34 34.35 -16.84
N ARG A 429 -8.79 35.41 -17.52
CA ARG A 429 -9.94 35.32 -18.42
C ARG A 429 -9.45 34.92 -19.81
N THR A 430 -10.11 33.93 -20.41
CA THR A 430 -9.91 33.55 -21.82
C THR A 430 -11.12 33.97 -22.66
N ALA A 431 -10.95 34.04 -23.98
CA ALA A 431 -12.04 34.25 -24.94
C ALA A 431 -12.57 32.92 -25.53
N VAL A 432 -12.10 31.78 -25.03
CA VAL A 432 -12.66 30.46 -25.35
C VAL A 432 -14.06 30.36 -24.73
N PRO A 433 -15.12 30.18 -25.53
CA PRO A 433 -16.45 29.89 -25.00
C PRO A 433 -16.44 28.50 -24.37
N GLU A 434 -17.16 28.31 -23.26
CA GLU A 434 -17.48 26.99 -22.70
C GLU A 434 -16.26 26.06 -22.62
N VAL A 435 -15.31 26.39 -21.73
CA VAL A 435 -14.01 25.69 -21.63
C VAL A 435 -14.20 24.30 -21.02
N SER A 436 -13.99 23.24 -21.80
CA SER A 436 -14.22 21.87 -21.33
C SER A 436 -12.96 21.04 -21.03
N GLY A 437 -11.85 21.26 -21.74
CA GLY A 437 -10.61 20.46 -21.62
C GLY A 437 -9.34 21.31 -21.63
N LEU A 438 -8.31 20.92 -20.87
CA LEU A 438 -7.03 21.65 -20.83
C LEU A 438 -5.80 20.74 -20.97
N CYS A 439 -4.82 21.16 -21.79
CA CYS A 439 -3.47 20.59 -21.72
C CYS A 439 -2.38 21.61 -22.10
N LEU A 440 -1.11 21.23 -21.93
CA LEU A 440 0.01 22.06 -22.41
C LEU A 440 -0.02 22.17 -23.94
N ASN A 441 0.19 23.37 -24.46
CA ASN A 441 0.33 23.52 -25.91
C ASN A 441 1.66 22.95 -26.44
N PRO A 442 1.75 22.57 -27.73
CA PRO A 442 2.99 22.04 -28.30
C PRO A 442 4.20 22.98 -28.20
N GLY A 443 3.97 24.30 -28.12
CA GLY A 443 5.00 25.32 -28.00
C GLY A 443 5.58 25.50 -26.58
N GLY A 444 4.88 25.02 -25.55
CA GLY A 444 5.23 25.23 -24.14
C GLY A 444 5.00 26.66 -23.62
N ASP A 445 4.36 27.54 -24.39
CA ASP A 445 4.13 28.96 -24.08
C ASP A 445 2.68 29.26 -23.68
N GLY A 446 1.86 28.23 -23.53
CA GLY A 446 0.49 28.33 -23.06
C GLY A 446 -0.22 26.98 -22.96
N LEU A 447 -1.54 27.02 -22.99
CA LEU A 447 -2.44 25.89 -22.95
C LEU A 447 -3.12 25.68 -24.31
N LEU A 448 -3.51 24.44 -24.57
CA LEU A 448 -4.65 24.15 -25.42
C LEU A 448 -5.89 24.08 -24.54
N ALA A 449 -6.97 24.70 -25.00
CA ALA A 449 -8.28 24.64 -24.39
C ALA A 449 -9.29 24.17 -25.43
N THR A 450 -10.13 23.20 -25.08
CA THR A 450 -11.26 22.79 -25.92
C THR A 450 -12.52 23.55 -25.55
N SER A 451 -13.51 23.44 -26.42
CA SER A 451 -14.82 24.07 -26.32
C SER A 451 -15.84 23.19 -27.02
N ASP A 452 -16.95 22.97 -26.33
CA ASP A 452 -18.15 22.27 -26.80
C ASP A 452 -18.87 22.98 -27.99
N GLU A 453 -18.58 24.25 -28.26
CA GLU A 453 -19.17 24.98 -29.39
C GLU A 453 -18.42 24.77 -30.72
N LYS A 454 -17.07 24.78 -30.70
CA LYS A 454 -16.25 25.13 -31.88
C LYS A 454 -14.96 24.34 -32.07
N GLY A 455 -14.36 23.78 -31.01
CA GLY A 455 -13.12 23.02 -31.10
C GLY A 455 -11.99 23.48 -30.19
N VAL A 456 -10.75 23.46 -30.69
CA VAL A 456 -9.53 23.62 -29.90
C VAL A 456 -8.90 24.99 -30.13
N TYR A 457 -8.47 25.61 -29.04
CA TYR A 457 -7.90 26.94 -28.98
C TYR A 457 -6.53 26.93 -28.34
N HIS A 458 -5.66 27.84 -28.77
CA HIS A 458 -4.49 28.25 -28.00
C HIS A 458 -4.88 29.32 -26.99
N VAL A 459 -4.40 29.17 -25.76
CA VAL A 459 -4.54 30.17 -24.70
C VAL A 459 -3.17 30.43 -24.09
N SER A 460 -2.64 31.64 -24.20
CA SER A 460 -1.39 32.00 -23.52
C SER A 460 -1.56 31.98 -22.00
N TRP A 461 -0.45 31.97 -21.25
CA TRP A 461 -0.49 32.05 -19.78
C TRP A 461 -1.20 33.29 -19.22
N THR A 462 -1.41 34.33 -20.04
CA THR A 462 -2.12 35.57 -19.68
C THR A 462 -3.54 35.65 -20.25
N GLY A 463 -4.02 34.60 -20.93
CA GLY A 463 -5.40 34.51 -21.41
C GLY A 463 -5.63 35.03 -22.83
N GLU A 464 -4.57 35.42 -23.55
CA GLU A 464 -4.69 35.74 -24.98
C GLU A 464 -5.06 34.47 -25.74
N THR A 465 -6.18 34.51 -26.47
CA THR A 465 -6.78 33.36 -27.14
C THR A 465 -6.59 33.45 -28.65
N GLY A 466 -6.26 32.33 -29.28
CA GLY A 466 -6.28 32.16 -30.73
C GLY A 466 -6.86 30.80 -31.11
N GLU A 467 -7.45 30.69 -32.29
CA GLU A 467 -7.92 29.40 -32.81
C GLU A 467 -6.73 28.48 -33.09
N PHE A 468 -6.83 27.20 -32.69
CA PHE A 468 -5.86 26.16 -33.04
C PHE A 468 -6.42 25.25 -34.14
N TYR A 469 -7.60 24.69 -33.89
CA TYR A 469 -8.35 23.88 -34.83
C TYR A 469 -9.85 24.03 -34.54
N THR A 470 -10.63 24.42 -35.55
CA THR A 470 -12.08 24.62 -35.41
C THR A 470 -12.85 23.84 -36.48
N GLU A 471 -14.01 23.32 -36.10
CA GLU A 471 -14.96 22.62 -36.98
C GLU A 471 -16.37 23.10 -36.59
N GLU A 472 -17.25 23.33 -37.56
CA GLU A 472 -18.62 23.80 -37.25
C GLU A 472 -19.38 22.73 -36.44
N SER A 473 -20.01 23.15 -35.33
CA SER A 473 -20.85 22.30 -34.46
C SER A 473 -20.08 21.08 -33.92
N MET A 474 -19.02 21.35 -33.16
CA MET A 474 -18.15 20.33 -32.59
C MET A 474 -18.10 20.44 -31.07
N ASP A 475 -18.65 19.40 -30.45
CA ASP A 475 -18.76 19.17 -29.01
C ASP A 475 -17.45 18.60 -28.46
N CYS A 476 -16.43 19.47 -28.40
CA CYS A 476 -15.05 19.11 -28.12
C CYS A 476 -14.74 19.14 -26.63
N GLU A 477 -14.47 17.96 -26.10
CA GLU A 477 -14.18 17.76 -24.69
C GLU A 477 -12.67 17.60 -24.44
N GLY A 478 -12.26 16.82 -23.45
CA GLY A 478 -10.87 16.63 -23.04
C GLY A 478 -9.83 16.57 -24.16
N VAL A 479 -8.64 17.08 -23.85
CA VAL A 479 -7.51 17.17 -24.79
C VAL A 479 -6.20 16.80 -24.12
N THR A 480 -5.30 16.19 -24.89
CA THR A 480 -3.95 15.86 -24.43
C THR A 480 -2.95 15.87 -25.58
N ILE A 481 -1.67 15.74 -25.23
CA ILE A 481 -0.56 15.76 -26.19
C ILE A 481 0.36 14.58 -25.93
N ASP A 482 0.87 13.96 -27.00
CA ASP A 482 2.05 13.11 -26.90
C ASP A 482 3.30 14.01 -26.91
N PRO A 483 4.02 14.15 -25.79
CA PRO A 483 5.18 15.04 -25.70
C PRO A 483 6.35 14.61 -26.59
N ALA A 484 6.36 13.37 -27.11
CA ALA A 484 7.43 12.88 -27.99
C ALA A 484 7.21 13.28 -29.45
N THR A 485 5.96 13.34 -29.90
CA THR A 485 5.61 13.60 -31.31
C THR A 485 5.01 15.00 -31.52
N GLY A 486 4.39 15.56 -30.48
CA GLY A 486 3.60 16.77 -30.56
C GLY A 486 2.19 16.56 -31.11
N ASP A 487 1.78 15.31 -31.38
CA ASP A 487 0.43 14.96 -31.81
C ASP A 487 -0.57 15.30 -30.69
N VAL A 488 -1.68 15.93 -31.06
CA VAL A 488 -2.76 16.33 -30.15
C VAL A 488 -3.91 15.33 -30.27
N TYR A 489 -4.42 14.87 -29.14
CA TYR A 489 -5.53 13.93 -29.04
C TYR A 489 -6.67 14.60 -28.29
N TYR A 490 -7.89 14.41 -28.75
CA TYR A 490 -9.06 15.01 -28.13
C TYR A 490 -10.28 14.13 -28.33
N VAL A 491 -11.28 14.29 -27.46
CA VAL A 491 -12.57 13.59 -27.57
C VAL A 491 -13.65 14.52 -28.10
N VAL A 492 -14.68 13.93 -28.71
CA VAL A 492 -15.88 14.65 -29.16
C VAL A 492 -17.10 13.95 -28.57
N GLU A 493 -17.76 14.57 -27.59
CA GLU A 493 -18.81 13.95 -26.77
C GLU A 493 -20.01 13.57 -27.65
N GLY A 494 -20.63 14.53 -28.34
CA GLY A 494 -21.80 14.29 -29.19
C GLY A 494 -21.60 13.25 -30.31
N LYS A 495 -20.35 12.88 -30.65
CA LYS A 495 -20.02 11.81 -31.61
C LYS A 495 -19.43 10.56 -30.96
N GLN A 496 -19.06 10.62 -29.68
CA GLN A 496 -18.35 9.56 -28.95
C GLN A 496 -17.05 9.16 -29.65
N GLU A 497 -16.32 10.13 -30.19
CA GLU A 497 -15.14 9.91 -31.02
C GLU A 497 -13.86 10.28 -30.27
N LEU A 498 -12.82 9.45 -30.43
CA LEU A 498 -11.44 9.83 -30.12
C LEU A 498 -10.76 10.22 -31.44
N ARG A 499 -10.21 11.44 -31.48
CA ARG A 499 -9.56 11.99 -32.67
C ARG A 499 -8.12 12.39 -32.39
N ARG A 500 -7.33 12.54 -33.46
CA ARG A 500 -5.96 13.03 -33.45
C ARG A 500 -5.75 14.15 -34.47
N LEU A 501 -5.02 15.18 -34.09
CA LEU A 501 -4.39 16.15 -34.99
C LEU A 501 -2.87 15.90 -35.01
N ARG A 502 -2.32 15.67 -36.20
CA ARG A 502 -0.89 15.39 -36.35
C ARG A 502 -0.05 16.66 -36.35
N ALA A 503 1.07 16.61 -35.65
CA ALA A 503 2.07 17.65 -35.74
C ALA A 503 2.85 17.58 -37.08
N PRO A 504 3.37 18.72 -37.57
CA PRO A 504 3.15 20.10 -37.06
C PRO A 504 1.95 20.83 -37.69
N GLU A 505 1.23 20.21 -38.65
CA GLU A 505 0.24 20.93 -39.46
C GLU A 505 -1.11 21.14 -38.77
N TYR A 506 -1.54 20.18 -37.93
CA TYR A 506 -2.79 20.25 -37.13
C TYR A 506 -4.07 20.60 -37.92
N ASN A 507 -4.12 20.31 -39.21
CA ASN A 507 -5.17 20.77 -40.12
C ASN A 507 -6.18 19.68 -40.53
N GLU A 508 -5.85 18.40 -40.36
CA GLU A 508 -6.71 17.28 -40.74
C GLU A 508 -6.94 16.35 -39.53
N PRO A 509 -8.17 16.24 -39.00
CA PRO A 509 -8.47 15.33 -37.90
C PRO A 509 -8.49 13.88 -38.38
N GLU A 510 -7.76 13.02 -37.68
CA GLU A 510 -7.78 11.58 -37.86
C GLU A 510 -8.70 10.94 -36.81
N LEU A 511 -9.77 10.27 -37.26
CA LEU A 511 -10.61 9.44 -36.38
C LEU A 511 -9.85 8.18 -35.98
N LEU A 512 -9.62 7.99 -34.68
CA LEU A 512 -8.94 6.81 -34.14
C LEU A 512 -9.94 5.71 -33.79
N THR A 513 -11.04 6.06 -33.13
CA THR A 513 -12.11 5.13 -32.77
C THR A 513 -13.40 5.85 -32.41
N VAL A 514 -14.52 5.13 -32.50
CA VAL A 514 -15.80 5.50 -31.87
C VAL A 514 -15.98 4.61 -30.63
N ILE A 515 -16.36 5.19 -29.49
CA ILE A 515 -16.52 4.47 -28.21
C ILE A 515 -18.02 4.44 -27.88
N SER A 516 -18.72 3.45 -28.42
CA SER A 516 -20.19 3.41 -28.40
C SER A 516 -20.83 2.90 -27.09
N GLU A 517 -20.05 2.78 -26.03
CA GLU A 517 -20.47 2.19 -24.74
C GLU A 517 -20.66 3.25 -23.64
N ALA A 518 -20.23 4.49 -23.92
CA ALA A 518 -20.61 5.71 -23.21
C ALA A 518 -22.11 5.96 -23.42
N GLY A 519 -22.86 6.23 -22.35
CA GLY A 519 -24.33 6.22 -22.28
C GLY A 519 -25.05 6.73 -23.53
N PHE A 520 -25.44 5.82 -24.43
CA PHE A 520 -26.27 6.15 -25.59
C PHE A 520 -27.70 6.49 -25.11
N GLY A 521 -27.93 7.76 -24.76
CA GLY A 521 -29.25 8.29 -24.42
C GLY A 521 -29.31 9.48 -23.46
N THR A 522 -28.20 9.89 -22.86
CA THR A 522 -28.10 11.04 -21.92
C THR A 522 -26.89 11.91 -22.31
N ASN A 523 -26.89 13.21 -22.04
CA ASN A 523 -25.73 14.12 -22.21
C ASN A 523 -24.67 13.77 -21.14
N SER A 524 -24.05 12.60 -21.24
CA SER A 524 -23.10 12.06 -20.26
C SER A 524 -22.10 11.12 -20.93
N GLY A 525 -21.31 11.68 -21.85
CA GLY A 525 -20.43 10.96 -22.77
C GLY A 525 -18.94 11.05 -22.44
N LEU A 526 -18.11 11.08 -23.49
CA LEU A 526 -16.66 11.21 -23.36
C LEU A 526 -16.27 12.66 -23.04
N GLU A 527 -15.78 12.89 -21.82
CA GLU A 527 -15.42 14.23 -21.32
C GLU A 527 -13.91 14.46 -21.29
N ALA A 528 -13.13 13.39 -21.24
CA ALA A 528 -11.78 13.51 -20.75
C ALA A 528 -10.81 12.57 -21.46
N VAL A 529 -9.59 13.04 -21.73
CA VAL A 529 -8.53 12.19 -22.28
C VAL A 529 -7.14 12.66 -21.84
N THR A 530 -6.27 11.73 -21.49
CA THR A 530 -4.88 12.02 -21.11
C THR A 530 -3.89 10.99 -21.63
N TRP A 531 -2.67 11.43 -21.94
CA TRP A 531 -1.58 10.59 -22.38
C TRP A 531 -0.91 9.86 -21.21
N LEU A 532 -0.88 8.52 -21.24
CA LEU A 532 -0.17 7.71 -20.23
C LEU A 532 1.29 7.41 -20.60
N GLY A 533 1.66 7.58 -21.88
CA GLY A 533 2.95 7.14 -22.41
C GLY A 533 2.84 5.88 -23.28
N ASP A 534 3.90 5.61 -24.05
CA ASP A 534 4.08 4.41 -24.87
C ASP A 534 2.87 4.07 -25.78
N GLY A 535 2.26 5.09 -26.40
CA GLY A 535 1.10 4.89 -27.30
C GLY A 535 -0.20 4.56 -26.57
N THR A 536 -0.29 4.85 -25.26
CA THR A 536 -1.48 4.57 -24.44
C THR A 536 -2.12 5.87 -23.95
N LEU A 537 -3.44 5.94 -24.06
CA LEU A 537 -4.32 6.99 -23.56
C LEU A 537 -5.21 6.43 -22.44
N LEU A 538 -5.64 7.31 -21.55
CA LEU A 538 -6.75 7.05 -20.63
C LEU A 538 -7.87 8.04 -20.95
N ILE A 539 -9.07 7.52 -21.14
CA ILE A 539 -10.26 8.27 -21.55
C ILE A 539 -11.29 8.18 -20.42
N GLY A 540 -11.95 9.28 -20.10
CA GLY A 540 -13.00 9.37 -19.10
C GLY A 540 -14.37 9.46 -19.77
N ASN A 541 -15.31 8.64 -19.29
CA ASN A 541 -16.74 8.81 -19.52
C ASN A 541 -17.37 9.45 -18.29
N GLN A 542 -18.17 10.49 -18.49
CA GLN A 542 -18.75 11.34 -17.46
C GLN A 542 -19.51 10.54 -16.38
N ALA A 543 -20.62 9.93 -16.81
CA ALA A 543 -21.60 9.28 -15.97
C ALA A 543 -22.36 8.21 -16.77
N ASP A 544 -23.16 7.41 -16.07
CA ASP A 544 -24.05 6.39 -16.65
C ASP A 544 -23.41 5.44 -17.69
N PRO A 545 -22.27 4.78 -17.39
CA PRO A 545 -21.55 4.77 -16.10
C PRO A 545 -20.31 5.67 -16.08
N THR A 546 -19.93 6.17 -14.90
CA THR A 546 -18.63 6.85 -14.71
C THR A 546 -17.48 5.87 -14.94
N LEU A 547 -16.71 6.05 -16.02
CA LEU A 547 -15.81 5.02 -16.54
C LEU A 547 -14.43 5.56 -16.93
N LEU A 548 -13.37 4.83 -16.59
CA LEU A 548 -12.04 5.00 -17.16
C LEU A 548 -11.77 3.93 -18.21
N ILE A 549 -11.42 4.34 -19.42
CA ILE A 549 -11.14 3.48 -20.57
C ILE A 549 -9.66 3.61 -20.93
N ARG A 550 -8.90 2.53 -20.80
CA ARG A 550 -7.50 2.50 -21.22
C ARG A 550 -7.42 2.09 -22.69
N TYR A 551 -6.89 2.95 -23.54
CA TYR A 551 -6.83 2.77 -24.99
C TYR A 551 -5.39 2.77 -25.49
N SER A 552 -5.03 1.80 -26.32
CA SER A 552 -3.76 1.71 -27.03
C SER A 552 -3.95 2.10 -28.49
N LEU A 553 -3.07 2.94 -29.01
CA LEU A 553 -3.06 3.33 -30.43
C LEU A 553 -2.86 2.13 -31.38
N THR A 554 -2.33 1.01 -30.89
CA THR A 554 -2.08 -0.19 -31.70
C THR A 554 -3.05 -1.33 -31.44
N GLU A 555 -3.53 -1.46 -30.20
CA GLU A 555 -4.35 -2.60 -29.77
C GLU A 555 -5.82 -2.23 -29.51
N GLY A 556 -6.16 -0.94 -29.53
CA GLY A 556 -7.50 -0.46 -29.19
C GLY A 556 -7.76 -0.49 -27.68
N ILE A 557 -8.99 -0.76 -27.26
CA ILE A 557 -9.38 -0.73 -25.85
C ILE A 557 -8.75 -1.90 -25.09
N LEU A 558 -7.90 -1.59 -24.11
CA LEU A 558 -7.19 -2.55 -23.27
C LEU A 558 -7.98 -2.93 -22.01
N ALA A 559 -8.64 -1.95 -21.38
CA ALA A 559 -9.34 -2.16 -20.11
C ALA A 559 -10.42 -1.08 -19.89
N ARG A 560 -11.43 -1.44 -19.09
CA ARG A 560 -12.50 -0.56 -18.61
C ARG A 560 -12.57 -0.67 -17.10
N THR A 561 -12.60 0.46 -16.41
CA THR A 561 -12.66 0.53 -14.94
C THR A 561 -13.79 1.47 -14.54
N GLU A 562 -14.87 0.91 -14.02
CA GLU A 562 -15.99 1.69 -13.49
C GLU A 562 -15.62 2.30 -12.15
N ILE A 563 -15.91 3.59 -11.96
CA ILE A 563 -15.72 4.29 -10.70
C ILE A 563 -17.05 4.29 -9.96
N THR A 564 -17.12 3.57 -8.85
CA THR A 564 -18.36 3.40 -8.09
C THR A 564 -18.42 4.23 -6.80
N GLU A 565 -17.32 4.89 -6.43
CA GLU A 565 -17.18 5.58 -5.16
C GLU A 565 -16.29 6.83 -5.28
N GLY A 566 -16.67 7.89 -4.55
CA GLY A 566 -15.85 9.08 -4.33
C GLY A 566 -15.91 10.13 -5.43
N ILE A 567 -16.16 9.73 -6.68
CA ILE A 567 -16.31 10.61 -7.85
C ILE A 567 -17.73 10.41 -8.39
N LYS A 568 -18.44 11.50 -8.66
CA LYS A 568 -19.78 11.53 -9.25
C LYS A 568 -19.72 11.76 -10.74
N ASP A 569 -18.79 12.60 -11.15
CA ASP A 569 -18.66 13.08 -12.51
C ASP A 569 -17.17 13.18 -12.87
N ILE A 570 -16.79 12.72 -14.07
CA ILE A 570 -15.48 12.99 -14.65
C ILE A 570 -15.67 14.09 -15.69
N SER A 571 -15.34 15.32 -15.33
CA SER A 571 -15.46 16.49 -16.22
C SER A 571 -14.15 16.82 -16.95
N ASP A 572 -13.00 16.41 -16.41
CA ASP A 572 -11.73 16.30 -17.16
C ASP A 572 -10.74 15.44 -16.34
N LEU A 573 -9.64 14.99 -16.95
CA LEU A 573 -8.59 14.24 -16.28
C LEU A 573 -7.19 14.52 -16.83
N CYS A 574 -6.20 14.52 -15.95
CA CYS A 574 -4.80 14.72 -16.30
C CYS A 574 -3.89 13.68 -15.61
N TYR A 575 -3.13 12.92 -16.40
CA TYR A 575 -2.16 11.98 -15.87
C TYR A 575 -0.92 12.69 -15.33
N ASP A 576 -0.54 12.31 -14.13
CA ASP A 576 0.65 12.76 -13.44
C ASP A 576 1.74 11.68 -13.47
N PRO A 577 2.71 11.76 -14.41
CA PRO A 577 3.71 10.73 -14.58
C PRO A 577 4.70 10.62 -13.42
N VAL A 578 4.84 11.68 -12.61
CA VAL A 578 5.76 11.72 -11.47
C VAL A 578 5.17 10.94 -10.29
N ARG A 579 3.87 11.14 -10.02
CA ARG A 579 3.15 10.40 -8.98
C ARG A 579 2.63 9.05 -9.44
N ASN A 580 2.61 8.82 -10.76
CA ASN A 580 1.88 7.72 -11.37
C ASN A 580 0.42 7.70 -10.89
N ALA A 581 -0.22 8.87 -10.95
CA ALA A 581 -1.55 9.13 -10.43
C ALA A 581 -2.37 9.91 -11.46
N LEU A 582 -3.67 10.01 -11.23
CA LEU A 582 -4.60 10.72 -12.08
C LEU A 582 -5.20 11.87 -11.30
N TRP A 583 -5.27 13.05 -11.90
CA TRP A 583 -6.11 14.13 -11.41
C TRP A 583 -7.44 14.11 -12.15
N ILE A 584 -8.55 14.18 -11.45
CA ILE A 584 -9.90 14.17 -12.02
C ILE A 584 -10.66 15.40 -11.52
N ALA A 585 -11.24 16.18 -12.42
CA ALA A 585 -12.22 17.21 -12.08
C ALA A 585 -13.61 16.57 -11.96
N ASP A 586 -14.37 16.99 -10.95
CA ASP A 586 -15.75 16.57 -10.68
C ASP A 586 -16.59 17.84 -10.49
N SER A 587 -17.20 18.31 -11.58
CA SER A 587 -17.97 19.56 -11.60
C SER A 587 -19.23 19.46 -10.73
N GLU A 588 -19.91 18.31 -10.74
CA GLU A 588 -21.09 18.02 -9.90
C GLU A 588 -20.78 18.17 -8.40
N GLN A 589 -19.61 17.72 -7.95
CA GLN A 589 -19.17 17.89 -6.57
C GLN A 589 -18.42 19.20 -6.30
N ARG A 590 -18.09 19.97 -7.35
CA ARG A 590 -17.22 21.15 -7.31
C ARG A 590 -15.90 20.84 -6.62
N THR A 591 -15.29 19.74 -7.02
CA THR A 591 -14.03 19.24 -6.48
C THR A 591 -13.11 18.82 -7.60
N PHE A 592 -11.82 18.70 -7.29
CA PHE A 592 -10.95 17.83 -8.06
C PHE A 592 -10.22 16.87 -7.13
N HIS A 593 -9.87 15.70 -7.66
CA HIS A 593 -9.39 14.57 -6.89
C HIS A 593 -8.03 14.14 -7.41
N LEU A 594 -7.11 13.85 -6.49
CA LEU A 594 -5.94 13.03 -6.80
C LEU A 594 -6.36 11.56 -6.64
N CYS A 595 -6.16 10.75 -7.68
CA CYS A 595 -6.66 9.39 -7.78
C CYS A 595 -5.56 8.41 -8.22
N THR A 596 -5.75 7.13 -7.91
CA THR A 596 -5.00 6.06 -8.60
C THR A 596 -5.42 5.98 -10.08
N LEU A 597 -4.65 5.28 -10.91
CA LEU A 597 -5.02 5.02 -12.32
C LEU A 597 -6.29 4.18 -12.50
N LYS A 598 -6.86 3.65 -11.42
CA LYS A 598 -8.14 2.94 -11.39
C LYS A 598 -9.28 3.77 -10.80
N GLY A 599 -9.10 5.08 -10.63
CA GLY A 599 -10.15 5.99 -10.14
C GLY A 599 -10.35 6.00 -8.62
N ARG A 600 -9.59 5.24 -7.83
CA ARG A 600 -9.65 5.33 -6.36
C ARG A 600 -9.10 6.67 -5.88
N VAL A 601 -9.93 7.46 -5.20
CA VAL A 601 -9.57 8.76 -4.61
C VAL A 601 -8.49 8.61 -3.53
N LEU A 602 -7.44 9.43 -3.61
CA LEU A 602 -6.33 9.55 -2.66
C LEU A 602 -6.37 10.86 -1.86
N ALA A 603 -6.90 11.93 -2.48
CA ALA A 603 -7.19 13.22 -1.84
C ALA A 603 -8.28 13.95 -2.64
N THR A 604 -9.07 14.77 -1.96
CA THR A 604 -10.13 15.61 -2.55
C THR A 604 -9.85 17.08 -2.21
N TYR A 605 -9.97 17.94 -3.21
CA TYR A 605 -9.73 19.38 -3.11
C TYR A 605 -11.01 20.13 -3.50
N PRO A 606 -11.74 20.73 -2.53
CA PRO A 606 -12.98 21.45 -2.80
C PRO A 606 -12.71 22.83 -3.42
N VAL A 607 -13.46 23.15 -4.48
CA VAL A 607 -13.46 24.43 -5.19
C VAL A 607 -14.88 24.96 -5.35
N PRO A 608 -15.63 25.18 -4.25
CA PRO A 608 -17.07 25.47 -4.29
C PRO A 608 -17.44 26.80 -5.00
N PHE A 609 -16.45 27.63 -5.27
CA PHE A 609 -16.56 28.94 -5.93
C PHE A 609 -16.34 28.88 -7.45
N ILE A 610 -15.93 27.73 -8.00
CA ILE A 610 -15.97 27.47 -9.45
C ILE A 610 -17.35 26.89 -9.74
N ASP A 611 -18.06 27.48 -10.71
CA ASP A 611 -19.45 27.11 -10.97
C ASP A 611 -19.57 25.81 -11.77
N ASN A 612 -18.84 25.71 -12.89
CA ASN A 612 -18.73 24.49 -13.68
C ASN A 612 -17.26 24.22 -14.02
N GLY A 613 -16.56 23.49 -13.15
CA GLY A 613 -15.12 23.27 -13.25
C GLY A 613 -14.77 22.20 -14.28
N GLU A 614 -14.59 22.62 -15.53
CA GLU A 614 -14.29 21.77 -16.68
C GLU A 614 -12.93 22.16 -17.27
N GLY A 615 -12.13 21.18 -17.66
CA GLY A 615 -10.74 21.39 -18.06
C GLY A 615 -9.76 21.37 -16.90
N LEU A 616 -8.78 20.48 -16.94
CA LEU A 616 -7.79 20.26 -15.90
C LEU A 616 -6.40 20.03 -16.47
N TYR A 617 -5.44 20.89 -16.10
CA TYR A 617 -4.03 20.70 -16.45
C TYR A 617 -3.10 20.81 -15.25
N VAL A 618 -2.19 19.83 -15.11
CA VAL A 618 -1.22 19.75 -14.03
C VAL A 618 0.14 20.31 -14.50
N ASP A 619 0.46 21.53 -14.09
CA ASP A 619 1.72 22.21 -14.39
C ASP A 619 2.75 21.95 -13.28
N ARG A 620 3.56 20.91 -13.50
CA ARG A 620 4.59 20.50 -12.54
C ARG A 620 5.72 21.50 -12.41
N ASP A 621 6.09 22.18 -13.49
CA ASP A 621 7.24 23.09 -13.51
C ASP A 621 6.98 24.31 -12.64
N HIS A 622 5.73 24.75 -12.55
CA HIS A 622 5.31 25.87 -11.72
C HIS A 622 4.59 25.46 -10.42
N GLN A 623 4.51 24.16 -10.13
CA GLN A 623 3.82 23.61 -8.97
C GLN A 623 2.38 24.14 -8.84
N CYS A 624 1.61 24.08 -9.94
CA CYS A 624 0.23 24.51 -9.95
C CYS A 624 -0.69 23.62 -10.78
N ILE A 625 -1.99 23.69 -10.51
CA ILE A 625 -3.04 23.06 -11.32
C ILE A 625 -3.90 24.16 -11.91
N TRP A 626 -4.20 24.05 -13.19
CA TRP A 626 -5.13 24.90 -13.92
C TRP A 626 -6.48 24.21 -14.03
N ILE A 627 -7.55 24.94 -13.73
CA ILE A 627 -8.94 24.50 -13.88
C ILE A 627 -9.67 25.52 -14.76
N GLY A 628 -10.34 25.07 -15.81
CA GLY A 628 -11.26 25.90 -16.59
C GLY A 628 -12.61 25.99 -15.90
N ASP A 629 -13.33 27.08 -16.17
CA ASP A 629 -14.71 27.24 -15.76
C ASP A 629 -15.52 27.49 -17.01
N ASP A 630 -16.25 26.45 -17.39
CA ASP A 630 -17.06 26.38 -18.59
C ASP A 630 -18.02 27.57 -18.66
N THR A 631 -18.75 27.82 -17.58
CA THR A 631 -19.79 28.85 -17.51
C THR A 631 -19.24 30.28 -17.59
N THR A 632 -17.99 30.52 -17.20
CA THR A 632 -17.45 31.89 -17.02
C THR A 632 -16.29 32.25 -17.95
N SER A 633 -15.74 31.27 -18.68
CA SER A 633 -14.50 31.37 -19.46
C SER A 633 -13.31 31.86 -18.62
N MET A 634 -13.28 31.48 -17.34
CA MET A 634 -12.20 31.80 -16.42
C MET A 634 -11.30 30.59 -16.23
N LEU A 635 -9.99 30.80 -16.27
CA LEU A 635 -8.99 29.82 -15.88
C LEU A 635 -8.49 30.13 -14.48
N TYR A 636 -8.60 29.16 -13.58
CA TYR A 636 -8.13 29.22 -12.20
C TYR A 636 -6.80 28.50 -12.08
N LYS A 637 -5.76 29.21 -11.63
CA LYS A 637 -4.42 28.66 -11.38
C LYS A 637 -4.22 28.50 -9.88
N PHE A 638 -4.27 27.26 -9.39
CA PHE A 638 -4.05 26.90 -8.00
C PHE A 638 -2.59 26.58 -7.73
N SER A 639 -1.96 27.28 -6.80
CA SER A 639 -0.62 26.89 -6.30
C SER A 639 -0.69 25.62 -5.46
N PHE A 640 0.36 24.81 -5.50
CA PHE A 640 0.47 23.59 -4.70
C PHE A 640 1.85 23.47 -4.04
N LYS A 641 1.87 22.85 -2.86
CA LYS A 641 3.10 22.29 -2.27
C LYS A 641 3.09 20.79 -2.44
N ASN A 642 4.27 20.23 -2.71
CA ASN A 642 4.41 18.81 -3.01
C ASN A 642 3.46 18.41 -4.14
N LEU A 643 3.36 19.20 -5.22
CA LEU A 643 2.57 18.76 -6.36
C LEU A 643 3.14 17.46 -6.88
#